data_AF-A0A932T0Y9-F1
#
_entry.id   AF-A0A932T0Y9-F1
#
_cell.length_a   1.000
_cell.length_b   1.000
_cell.length_c   1.000
_cell.angle_alpha   90.00
_cell.angle_beta   90.00
_cell.angle_gamma   90.00
#
_symmetry.space_group_name_H-M   'P 1'
#
loop_
_entity.id
_entity.type
_entity.pdbx_description
1 polymer ?
#
loop_
_entity_poly.entity_id
_entity_poly.type
_entity_poly.pdbx_seq_one_letter_code
_entity_poly.pdbx_strand_id
1 'polypeptide(L)'
;MPTLLHRPIARSLLVALLLAFCASLGTRNNAFAAPEAPIEHSLAVSFNREGALFAPHETASLIVTVTSVPAGESRDSIGRRALPRLEWQLLPVGGTKPVASGDVQIQPAGAENATDVTLEITMPHAEGVYTLRLAAFGRRVPRAERNVQVVVIDTERRRDSEPDQLANRLVDAFDPAAGGLFRKVALDASGKKLDSPLARLLKFSRPAGESKAVALSDLSAVAYRLKVAHPGRPHLVEIHCPANREQRGSVCLVESDALGQFLPLGAECSFVAGSAAVRNSRGTVKADDTHIHRQIFWPNDHEPALVAISSAGGRPLEISRVQLYELGEYLPVAAIASADLNAGGAAGLWKPRLVGPYLNLHELPRNFCGPRSADPDSSDDWQTYTLAGRRLTEYLLYRRQNALLLALPAGVTIEISNQIAGGEIQSPRRNPSSLDALELLLRLFDREGLVLIPELRFDCQFELLPARQKRDAVNLVDREGLVPSASKLESTGETPAWNPLSERVQQSVEGVTAEFLKRFSGHPSFGGVAFRLGRRSCLQLPGLEWGYDAASIRRFEQAVQVQVPRAESADATAAASRFLTTTARRDWVRFRAAEIASFHRRLVDQVVAAQPDARVIFTGHVVLSDDSEPAAALVDAVRSGISPARSLAEQGLDFSLP
;
A
#
# COMPACT_ATOMS: atom_id res chain seq x y z
N MET A 1 28.81 -12.13 33.15
CA MET A 1 29.55 -10.94 32.68
C MET A 1 28.80 -10.36 31.49
N PRO A 2 28.43 -9.07 31.50
CA PRO A 2 27.32 -8.59 30.68
C PRO A 2 27.74 -8.37 29.23
N THR A 3 27.04 -9.03 28.32
CA THR A 3 27.05 -8.86 26.88
C THR A 3 26.35 -7.55 26.52
N LEU A 4 27.06 -6.71 25.77
CA LEU A 4 26.62 -5.39 25.31
C LEU A 4 25.46 -5.50 24.30
N LEU A 5 24.27 -5.14 24.79
CA LEU A 5 23.15 -4.44 24.12
C LEU A 5 23.16 -4.41 22.57
N HIS A 6 22.40 -5.34 21.97
CA HIS A 6 21.96 -5.25 20.58
C HIS A 6 20.80 -4.25 20.43
N ARG A 7 20.98 -3.18 19.65
CA ARG A 7 19.92 -2.21 19.30
C ARG A 7 19.46 -2.40 17.84
N PRO A 8 18.17 -2.66 17.57
CA PRO A 8 17.60 -2.77 16.22
C PRO A 8 17.24 -1.41 15.58
N ILE A 9 17.47 -0.30 16.29
CA ILE A 9 17.18 1.10 15.91
C ILE A 9 17.76 1.48 14.54
N ALA A 10 18.86 0.84 14.11
CA ALA A 10 19.54 1.17 12.86
C ALA A 10 18.76 0.81 11.57
N ARG A 11 17.74 -0.08 11.62
CA ARG A 11 17.00 -0.49 10.40
C ARG A 11 15.95 0.53 9.95
N SER A 12 15.06 0.96 10.84
CA SER A 12 13.98 1.91 10.50
C SER A 12 14.50 3.33 10.30
N LEU A 13 15.55 3.73 11.04
CA LEU A 13 16.17 5.05 10.90
C LEU A 13 16.88 5.20 9.54
N LEU A 14 17.51 4.14 9.04
CA LEU A 14 18.23 4.15 7.75
C LEU A 14 17.27 4.24 6.56
N VAL A 15 16.12 3.54 6.64
CA VAL A 15 15.04 3.58 5.62
C VAL A 15 14.32 4.93 5.63
N ALA A 16 14.02 5.49 6.81
CA ALA A 16 13.44 6.82 6.94
C ALA A 16 14.40 7.93 6.48
N LEU A 17 15.71 7.78 6.73
CA LEU A 17 16.74 8.70 6.24
C LEU A 17 16.91 8.64 4.72
N LEU A 18 16.78 7.47 4.09
CA LEU A 18 16.78 7.31 2.62
C LEU A 18 15.54 7.97 1.97
N LEU A 19 14.36 7.78 2.55
CA LEU A 19 13.11 8.36 2.04
C LEU A 19 13.05 9.89 2.22
N ALA A 20 13.53 10.41 3.35
CA ALA A 20 13.64 11.85 3.59
C ALA A 20 14.74 12.52 2.73
N PHE A 21 15.80 11.77 2.39
CA PHE A 21 16.84 12.19 1.45
C PHE A 21 16.25 12.37 0.03
N CYS A 22 15.39 11.48 -0.45
CA CYS A 22 14.77 11.64 -1.78
C CYS A 22 13.70 12.75 -1.85
N ALA A 23 12.92 13.00 -0.80
CA ALA A 23 11.79 13.95 -0.82
C ALA A 23 12.18 15.45 -0.75
N SER A 24 13.42 15.79 -0.36
CA SER A 24 13.83 17.16 -0.04
C SER A 24 14.50 17.94 -1.20
N LEU A 25 14.47 17.42 -2.44
CA LEU A 25 15.17 18.02 -3.59
C LEU A 25 14.36 19.03 -4.45
N GLY A 26 13.07 19.25 -4.18
CA GLY A 26 12.22 20.10 -5.03
C GLY A 26 11.76 21.40 -4.37
N THR A 27 12.26 22.56 -4.84
CA THR A 27 11.47 23.83 -4.95
C THR A 27 12.30 24.87 -5.70
N ARG A 28 11.93 25.18 -6.95
CA ARG A 28 12.21 26.49 -7.57
C ARG A 28 11.03 26.94 -8.44
N ASN A 29 10.54 28.13 -8.13
CA ASN A 29 9.54 28.90 -8.85
C ASN A 29 9.99 29.20 -10.29
N ASN A 30 9.08 29.02 -11.24
CA ASN A 30 9.05 29.81 -12.46
C ASN A 30 7.60 30.15 -12.79
N ALA A 31 7.26 31.43 -12.68
CA ALA A 31 5.98 31.98 -13.09
C ALA A 31 6.03 32.32 -14.58
N PHE A 32 5.28 31.58 -15.40
CA PHE A 32 4.87 32.01 -16.73
C PHE A 32 3.36 32.29 -16.68
N ALA A 33 2.97 33.50 -17.09
CA ALA A 33 1.59 33.89 -17.20
C ALA A 33 0.91 33.07 -18.31
N ALA A 34 -0.08 32.25 -17.93
CA ALA A 34 -0.91 31.50 -18.84
C ALA A 34 -2.17 32.29 -19.22
N PRO A 35 -2.67 32.17 -20.48
CA PRO A 35 -3.99 32.67 -20.86
C PRO A 35 -5.10 31.93 -20.10
N GLU A 36 -6.25 32.58 -19.88
CA GLU A 36 -7.39 32.07 -19.11
C GLU A 36 -7.70 30.60 -19.42
N ALA A 37 -7.54 29.75 -18.40
CA ALA A 37 -7.73 28.31 -18.48
C ALA A 37 -9.23 27.94 -18.57
N PRO A 38 -9.61 26.92 -19.35
CA PRO A 38 -10.97 26.39 -19.37
C PRO A 38 -11.38 25.88 -17.97
N ILE A 39 -12.63 26.12 -17.59
CA ILE A 39 -13.14 25.81 -16.23
C ILE A 39 -13.45 24.31 -16.15
N GLU A 40 -12.54 23.51 -15.55
CA GLU A 40 -12.67 22.06 -15.36
C GLU A 40 -13.96 21.63 -14.63
N HIS A 41 -14.59 22.53 -13.87
CA HIS A 41 -15.80 22.25 -13.08
C HIS A 41 -17.11 22.25 -13.88
N SER A 42 -17.05 22.51 -15.19
CA SER A 42 -18.25 22.64 -16.03
C SER A 42 -18.77 21.30 -16.59
N LEU A 43 -17.97 20.24 -16.47
CA LEU A 43 -18.28 18.88 -16.90
C LEU A 43 -18.01 17.91 -15.75
N ALA A 44 -19.06 17.27 -15.25
CA ALA A 44 -18.94 16.10 -14.40
C ALA A 44 -19.24 14.86 -15.23
N VAL A 45 -18.57 13.76 -14.91
CA VAL A 45 -18.77 12.46 -15.55
C VAL A 45 -19.20 11.49 -14.46
N SER A 46 -19.95 10.44 -14.77
CA SER A 46 -20.16 9.30 -13.89
C SER A 46 -20.36 8.05 -14.75
N PHE A 47 -19.85 6.91 -14.30
CA PHE A 47 -20.09 5.63 -14.97
C PHE A 47 -21.36 5.00 -14.42
N ASN A 48 -22.13 4.32 -15.27
CA ASN A 48 -23.30 3.55 -14.84
C ASN A 48 -22.91 2.20 -14.17
N ARG A 49 -21.73 2.14 -13.57
CA ARG A 49 -21.17 0.99 -12.87
C ARG A 49 -20.10 1.45 -11.88
N GLU A 50 -19.72 0.55 -10.99
CA GLU A 50 -18.58 0.78 -10.11
C GLU A 50 -17.26 0.62 -10.90
N GLY A 51 -16.46 1.70 -10.91
CA GLY A 51 -15.10 1.72 -11.43
C GLY A 51 -14.95 2.03 -12.92
N ALA A 52 -13.69 2.20 -13.32
CA ALA A 52 -13.27 2.53 -14.70
C ALA A 52 -12.52 1.38 -15.41
N LEU A 53 -12.76 0.13 -14.96
CA LEU A 53 -12.12 -1.09 -15.45
C LEU A 53 -13.06 -1.90 -16.33
N PHE A 54 -12.65 -2.14 -17.57
CA PHE A 54 -13.45 -2.77 -18.61
C PHE A 54 -12.75 -3.98 -19.22
N ALA A 55 -13.54 -4.94 -19.70
CA ALA A 55 -13.05 -5.98 -20.60
C ALA A 55 -12.91 -5.44 -22.04
N PRO A 56 -12.10 -6.08 -22.90
CA PRO A 56 -12.07 -5.77 -24.33
C PRO A 56 -13.47 -5.85 -24.93
N HIS A 57 -13.82 -4.89 -25.80
CA HIS A 57 -15.14 -4.79 -26.44
C HIS A 57 -16.33 -4.55 -25.49
N GLU A 58 -16.10 -4.41 -24.19
CA GLU A 58 -17.15 -4.02 -23.27
C GLU A 58 -17.65 -2.60 -23.62
N THR A 59 -18.97 -2.38 -23.54
CA THR A 59 -19.55 -1.05 -23.78
C THR A 59 -19.69 -0.31 -22.47
N ALA A 60 -18.99 0.81 -22.34
CA ALA A 60 -19.10 1.71 -21.21
C ALA A 60 -20.26 2.69 -21.42
N SER A 61 -21.27 2.62 -20.54
CA SER A 61 -22.31 3.63 -20.43
C SER A 61 -21.91 4.65 -19.36
N LEU A 62 -21.82 5.93 -19.73
CA LEU A 62 -21.46 7.01 -18.83
C LEU A 62 -22.38 8.22 -19.01
N ILE A 63 -22.63 8.91 -17.89
CA ILE A 63 -23.43 10.13 -17.83
C ILE A 63 -22.47 11.31 -17.72
N VAL A 64 -22.60 12.27 -18.63
CA VAL A 64 -21.87 13.53 -18.60
C VAL A 64 -22.84 14.63 -18.20
N THR A 65 -22.67 15.16 -16.99
CA THR A 65 -23.42 16.29 -16.48
C THR A 65 -22.71 17.58 -16.88
N VAL A 66 -23.40 18.39 -17.67
CA VAL A 66 -22.92 19.69 -18.16
C VAL A 66 -23.56 20.78 -17.32
N THR A 67 -22.77 21.52 -16.55
CA THR A 67 -23.28 22.55 -15.61
C THR A 67 -23.22 23.97 -16.16
N SER A 68 -22.32 24.27 -17.10
CA SER A 68 -22.29 25.59 -17.73
C SER A 68 -21.76 25.56 -19.17
N VAL A 69 -22.67 25.58 -20.13
CA VAL A 69 -22.36 25.78 -21.55
C VAL A 69 -23.46 26.67 -22.16
N PRO A 70 -23.21 27.98 -22.33
CA PRO A 70 -24.23 28.89 -22.85
C PRO A 70 -24.58 28.56 -24.30
N ALA A 71 -25.83 28.83 -24.68
CA ALA A 71 -26.27 28.71 -26.07
C ALA A 71 -25.41 29.62 -26.97
N GLY A 72 -25.02 29.13 -28.15
CA GLY A 72 -24.31 29.94 -29.11
C GLY A 72 -25.15 31.15 -29.54
N GLU A 73 -24.60 32.36 -29.45
CA GLU A 73 -25.22 33.58 -29.99
C GLU A 73 -25.28 33.58 -31.53
N SER A 74 -24.52 32.68 -32.17
CA SER A 74 -24.47 32.55 -33.63
C SER A 74 -25.71 31.83 -34.16
N ARG A 75 -26.27 32.37 -35.23
CA ARG A 75 -27.33 31.73 -36.01
C ARG A 75 -26.70 30.93 -37.15
N ASP A 76 -27.21 29.73 -37.40
CA ASP A 76 -26.90 28.92 -38.57
C ASP A 76 -27.31 29.67 -39.85
N SER A 77 -26.95 29.16 -41.04
CA SER A 77 -27.31 29.75 -42.34
C SER A 77 -28.81 29.97 -42.57
N ILE A 78 -29.66 29.41 -41.71
CA ILE A 78 -31.13 29.49 -41.72
C ILE A 78 -31.69 30.29 -40.51
N GLY A 79 -30.84 30.99 -39.75
CA GLY A 79 -31.28 31.86 -38.65
C GLY A 79 -31.54 31.17 -37.30
N ARG A 80 -31.30 29.86 -37.16
CA ARG A 80 -31.47 29.09 -35.91
C ARG A 80 -30.23 29.18 -35.02
N ARG A 81 -30.38 29.30 -33.70
CA ARG A 81 -29.22 29.29 -32.78
C ARG A 81 -28.50 27.94 -32.87
N ALA A 82 -27.18 27.97 -33.08
CA ALA A 82 -26.35 26.78 -33.07
C ALA A 82 -26.42 26.12 -31.68
N LEU A 83 -26.84 24.86 -31.64
CA LEU A 83 -26.85 24.09 -30.41
C LEU A 83 -25.40 23.76 -29.99
N PRO A 84 -25.10 23.81 -28.68
CA PRO A 84 -23.82 23.35 -28.18
C PRO A 84 -23.61 21.88 -28.50
N ARG A 85 -22.33 21.49 -28.63
CA ARG A 85 -21.93 20.10 -28.92
C ARG A 85 -20.92 19.61 -27.89
N LEU A 86 -21.01 18.34 -27.55
CA LEU A 86 -20.04 17.61 -26.74
C LEU A 86 -19.27 16.69 -27.68
N GLU A 87 -17.99 16.92 -27.87
CA GLU A 87 -17.09 16.00 -28.58
C GLU A 87 -16.36 15.13 -27.56
N TRP A 88 -16.09 13.89 -27.94
CA TRP A 88 -15.33 12.95 -27.14
C TRP A 88 -14.30 12.20 -27.98
N GLN A 89 -13.15 11.92 -27.38
CA GLN A 89 -12.06 11.16 -27.97
C GLN A 89 -11.51 10.18 -26.94
N LEU A 90 -11.31 8.94 -27.36
CA LEU A 90 -10.64 7.92 -26.57
C LEU A 90 -9.22 7.73 -27.13
N LEU A 91 -8.21 8.06 -26.32
CA LEU A 91 -6.80 7.99 -26.72
C LEU A 91 -6.04 7.03 -25.80
N PRO A 92 -5.13 6.18 -26.31
CA PRO A 92 -4.22 5.45 -25.43
C PRO A 92 -3.33 6.45 -24.67
N VAL A 93 -3.01 6.17 -23.40
CA VAL A 93 -2.17 7.07 -22.61
C VAL A 93 -0.78 7.21 -23.26
N GLY A 94 -0.33 8.46 -23.44
CA GLY A 94 0.90 8.79 -24.17
C GLY A 94 0.76 8.79 -25.70
N GLY A 95 -0.39 8.38 -26.25
CA GLY A 95 -0.67 8.38 -27.68
C GLY A 95 -1.33 9.68 -28.14
N THR A 96 -1.08 10.05 -29.39
CA THR A 96 -1.67 11.24 -30.05
C THR A 96 -2.83 10.91 -30.98
N LYS A 97 -3.02 9.63 -31.33
CA LYS A 97 -4.08 9.17 -32.24
C LYS A 97 -5.24 8.58 -31.46
N PRO A 98 -6.48 9.09 -31.63
CA PRO A 98 -7.64 8.49 -30.99
C PRO A 98 -7.94 7.10 -31.59
N VAL A 99 -8.29 6.15 -30.73
CA VAL A 99 -8.78 4.82 -31.13
C VAL A 99 -10.28 4.84 -31.39
N ALA A 100 -11.00 5.79 -30.80
CA ALA A 100 -12.41 6.05 -31.04
C ALA A 100 -12.71 7.54 -30.79
N SER A 101 -13.73 8.07 -31.46
CA SER A 101 -14.20 9.44 -31.24
C SER A 101 -15.66 9.57 -31.69
N GLY A 102 -16.35 10.57 -31.14
CA GLY A 102 -17.70 10.92 -31.58
C GLY A 102 -18.13 12.28 -31.04
N ASP A 103 -19.34 12.69 -31.40
CA ASP A 103 -19.94 13.93 -30.93
C ASP A 103 -21.45 13.77 -30.70
N VAL A 104 -21.99 14.56 -29.78
CA VAL A 104 -23.42 14.58 -29.42
C VAL A 104 -23.87 16.03 -29.27
N GLN A 105 -25.05 16.35 -29.80
CA GLN A 105 -25.69 17.66 -29.56
C GLN A 105 -26.25 17.72 -28.14
N ILE A 106 -25.94 18.80 -27.43
CA ILE A 106 -26.37 19.00 -26.04
C ILE A 106 -27.30 20.20 -25.94
N GLN A 107 -28.22 20.16 -24.98
CA GLN A 107 -29.03 21.33 -24.68
C GLN A 107 -28.16 22.39 -23.97
N PRO A 108 -28.43 23.69 -24.16
CA PRO A 108 -27.74 24.74 -23.43
C PRO A 108 -27.95 24.58 -21.92
N ALA A 109 -26.86 24.56 -21.16
CA ALA A 109 -26.88 24.41 -19.71
C ALA A 109 -26.42 25.70 -19.02
N GLY A 110 -27.11 26.09 -17.95
CA GLY A 110 -26.79 27.25 -17.12
C GLY A 110 -26.55 26.82 -15.67
N ALA A 111 -26.01 27.72 -14.84
CA ALA A 111 -25.63 27.42 -13.45
C ALA A 111 -26.76 26.81 -12.59
N GLU A 112 -28.03 27.04 -12.94
CA GLU A 112 -29.20 26.51 -12.24
C GLU A 112 -29.86 25.29 -12.94
N ASN A 113 -29.46 24.97 -14.18
CA ASN A 113 -30.04 23.89 -15.00
C ASN A 113 -28.94 23.07 -15.66
N ALA A 114 -28.43 22.07 -14.94
CA ALA A 114 -27.49 21.10 -15.48
C ALA A 114 -28.18 20.17 -16.50
N THR A 115 -27.45 19.73 -17.52
CA THR A 115 -27.95 18.78 -18.53
C THR A 115 -27.14 17.50 -18.47
N ASP A 116 -27.81 16.36 -18.35
CA ASP A 116 -27.20 15.05 -18.39
C ASP A 116 -27.22 14.47 -19.81
N VAL A 117 -26.07 13.98 -20.25
CA VAL A 117 -25.88 13.37 -21.57
C VAL A 117 -25.36 11.96 -21.37
N THR A 118 -26.07 10.96 -21.88
CA THR A 118 -25.60 9.57 -21.84
C THR A 118 -24.74 9.29 -23.06
N LEU A 119 -23.53 8.78 -22.84
CA LEU A 119 -22.62 8.31 -23.87
C LEU A 119 -22.40 6.80 -23.73
N GLU A 120 -22.48 6.09 -24.85
CA GLU A 120 -22.10 4.68 -24.95
C GLU A 120 -20.82 4.56 -25.77
N ILE A 121 -19.76 4.03 -25.15
CA ILE A 121 -18.43 3.92 -25.76
C ILE A 121 -17.97 2.47 -25.69
N THR A 122 -17.77 1.84 -26.84
CA THR A 122 -17.19 0.48 -26.91
C THR A 122 -15.69 0.54 -26.67
N MET A 123 -15.21 -0.26 -25.72
CA MET A 123 -13.80 -0.32 -25.37
C MET A 123 -12.96 -1.02 -26.45
N PRO A 124 -11.73 -0.57 -26.68
CA PRO A 124 -10.84 -1.15 -27.68
C PRO A 124 -10.47 -2.59 -27.35
N HIS A 125 -10.09 -3.36 -28.37
CA HIS A 125 -9.58 -4.73 -28.20
C HIS A 125 -8.23 -4.75 -27.46
N ALA A 126 -7.36 -3.78 -27.73
CA ALA A 126 -6.03 -3.74 -27.14
C ALA A 126 -6.10 -3.38 -25.66
N GLU A 127 -5.45 -4.18 -24.81
CA GLU A 127 -5.31 -3.84 -23.40
C GLU A 127 -4.51 -2.56 -23.21
N GLY A 128 -4.85 -1.78 -22.20
CA GLY A 128 -4.11 -0.58 -21.84
C GLY A 128 -4.93 0.41 -21.06
N VAL A 129 -4.28 1.51 -20.72
CA VAL A 129 -4.93 2.68 -20.13
C VAL A 129 -5.25 3.66 -21.24
N TYR A 130 -6.47 4.19 -21.23
CA TYR A 130 -6.98 5.13 -22.21
C TYR A 130 -7.49 6.38 -21.52
N THR A 131 -7.21 7.54 -22.10
CA THR A 131 -7.77 8.83 -21.71
C THR A 131 -9.00 9.12 -22.57
N LEU A 132 -10.17 9.20 -21.93
CA LEU A 132 -11.38 9.78 -22.49
C LEU A 132 -11.31 11.31 -22.30
N ARG A 133 -11.05 12.02 -23.40
CA ARG A 133 -11.09 13.47 -23.47
C ARG A 133 -12.48 13.92 -23.91
N LEU A 134 -13.13 14.70 -23.08
CA LEU A 134 -14.42 15.33 -23.32
C LEU A 134 -14.21 16.83 -23.52
N ALA A 135 -14.80 17.38 -24.56
CA ALA A 135 -14.74 18.81 -24.84
C ALA A 135 -16.13 19.33 -25.21
N ALA A 136 -16.65 20.26 -24.42
CA ALA A 136 -17.92 20.91 -24.69
C ALA A 136 -17.70 22.26 -25.40
N PHE A 137 -18.42 22.45 -26.51
CA PHE A 137 -18.27 23.59 -27.39
C PHE A 137 -19.57 24.39 -27.45
N GLY A 138 -19.48 25.68 -27.15
CA GLY A 138 -20.54 26.66 -27.49
C GLY A 138 -20.32 27.37 -28.85
N ARG A 139 -19.07 27.36 -29.37
CA ARG A 139 -18.66 27.87 -30.70
C ARG A 139 -17.54 26.95 -31.27
N ARG A 140 -16.55 27.49 -32.00
CA ARG A 140 -15.38 26.75 -32.52
C ARG A 140 -14.27 26.47 -31.48
N VAL A 141 -14.36 27.04 -30.28
CA VAL A 141 -13.36 26.89 -29.21
C VAL A 141 -13.99 26.12 -28.05
N PRO A 142 -13.29 25.14 -27.46
CA PRO A 142 -13.79 24.40 -26.31
C PRO A 142 -13.98 25.34 -25.12
N ARG A 143 -15.17 25.30 -24.51
CA ARG A 143 -15.55 26.09 -23.34
C ARG A 143 -15.26 25.35 -22.03
N ALA A 144 -15.33 24.03 -22.09
CA ALA A 144 -15.00 23.15 -20.99
C ALA A 144 -14.34 21.89 -21.54
N GLU A 145 -13.31 21.42 -20.85
CA GLU A 145 -12.65 20.14 -21.14
C GLU A 145 -12.58 19.31 -19.87
N ARG A 146 -12.68 17.99 -20.03
CA ARG A 146 -12.54 17.01 -18.95
C ARG A 146 -11.81 15.79 -19.47
N ASN A 147 -10.79 15.35 -18.73
CA ASN A 147 -10.08 14.11 -19.01
C ASN A 147 -10.40 13.09 -17.93
N VAL A 148 -10.80 11.89 -18.36
CA VAL A 148 -11.05 10.74 -17.49
C VAL A 148 -10.22 9.57 -18.01
N GLN A 149 -9.56 8.83 -17.12
CA GLN A 149 -8.84 7.62 -17.51
C GLN A 149 -9.74 6.39 -17.32
N VAL A 150 -9.66 5.47 -18.28
CA VAL A 150 -10.30 4.14 -18.23
C VAL A 150 -9.25 3.08 -18.54
N VAL A 151 -9.46 1.86 -18.05
CA VAL A 151 -8.52 0.76 -18.20
C VAL A 151 -9.20 -0.43 -18.84
N VAL A 152 -8.57 -1.00 -19.86
CA VAL A 152 -9.02 -2.21 -20.55
C VAL A 152 -8.07 -3.35 -20.23
N ILE A 153 -8.60 -4.42 -19.64
CA ILE A 153 -7.85 -5.63 -19.27
C ILE A 153 -8.63 -6.86 -19.71
N ASP A 154 -7.96 -7.74 -20.44
CA ASP A 154 -8.47 -9.05 -20.82
C ASP A 154 -8.12 -10.05 -19.71
N THR A 155 -9.13 -10.52 -18.99
CA THR A 155 -8.99 -11.50 -17.91
C THR A 155 -8.79 -12.93 -18.43
N GLU A 156 -9.13 -13.20 -19.69
CA GLU A 156 -9.05 -14.53 -20.30
C GLU A 156 -7.72 -14.75 -21.03
N ARG A 157 -7.07 -13.66 -21.44
CA ARG A 157 -5.77 -13.72 -22.12
C ARG A 157 -4.67 -14.19 -21.19
N ARG A 158 -4.42 -15.49 -21.18
CA ARG A 158 -3.25 -16.07 -20.51
C ARG A 158 -1.97 -15.69 -21.23
N ARG A 159 -0.89 -15.55 -20.45
CA ARG A 159 0.43 -15.37 -21.03
C ARG A 159 0.86 -16.65 -21.72
N ASP A 160 1.25 -16.55 -22.98
CA ASP A 160 1.87 -17.65 -23.69
C ASP A 160 3.16 -18.01 -22.96
N SER A 161 3.24 -19.26 -22.52
CA SER A 161 4.45 -19.84 -21.95
C SER A 161 5.33 -20.29 -23.11
N GLU A 162 5.77 -19.35 -23.95
CA GLU A 162 6.91 -19.67 -24.80
C GLU A 162 8.13 -19.73 -23.88
N PRO A 163 8.79 -20.89 -23.77
CA PRO A 163 10.07 -20.99 -23.08
C PRO A 163 11.08 -20.32 -24.00
N ASP A 164 11.09 -18.99 -24.02
CA ASP A 164 12.13 -18.30 -24.73
C ASP A 164 13.43 -18.63 -24.00
N GLN A 165 14.31 -19.35 -24.67
CA GLN A 165 15.66 -19.67 -24.20
C GLN A 165 16.52 -18.40 -24.21
N LEU A 166 16.00 -17.26 -23.75
CA LEU A 166 16.79 -16.07 -23.56
C LEU A 166 17.61 -16.25 -22.29
N ALA A 167 18.79 -16.83 -22.49
CA ALA A 167 19.87 -16.77 -21.51
C ALA A 167 20.05 -15.31 -21.07
N ASN A 168 20.03 -15.06 -19.76
CA ASN A 168 20.28 -13.76 -19.15
C ASN A 168 21.42 -13.04 -19.87
N ARG A 169 21.10 -11.96 -20.58
CA ARG A 169 22.09 -11.24 -21.38
C ARG A 169 22.83 -10.27 -20.48
N LEU A 170 24.13 -10.50 -20.25
CA LEU A 170 24.95 -9.53 -19.54
C LEU A 170 25.02 -8.22 -20.35
N VAL A 171 24.51 -7.13 -19.79
CA VAL A 171 24.45 -5.80 -20.43
C VAL A 171 25.45 -4.81 -19.83
N ASP A 172 25.81 -4.97 -18.55
CA ASP A 172 26.84 -4.17 -17.89
C ASP A 172 27.59 -4.99 -16.83
N ALA A 173 28.86 -4.71 -16.64
CA ALA A 173 29.67 -5.30 -15.57
C ALA A 173 30.85 -4.40 -15.24
N PHE A 174 31.14 -4.25 -13.94
CA PHE A 174 32.33 -3.52 -13.49
C PHE A 174 32.80 -3.98 -12.12
N ASP A 175 34.07 -3.74 -11.86
CA ASP A 175 34.73 -3.91 -10.56
C ASP A 175 34.89 -2.51 -9.93
N PRO A 176 34.19 -2.23 -8.82
CA PRO A 176 34.33 -0.97 -8.10
C PRO A 176 35.74 -0.65 -7.60
N ALA A 177 36.56 -1.67 -7.32
CA ALA A 177 37.91 -1.55 -6.77
C ALA A 177 39.00 -1.41 -7.84
N ALA A 178 38.84 -2.03 -9.02
CA ALA A 178 39.87 -2.05 -10.07
C ALA A 178 39.79 -0.93 -11.11
N GLY A 179 38.67 -0.19 -11.20
CA GLY A 179 38.50 0.86 -12.22
C GLY A 179 37.18 1.65 -12.18
N GLY A 180 36.37 1.51 -11.13
CA GLY A 180 35.04 2.12 -11.02
C GLY A 180 35.00 3.65 -10.86
N LEU A 181 36.14 4.35 -10.88
CA LEU A 181 36.22 5.80 -10.64
C LEU A 181 35.37 6.63 -11.62
N PHE A 182 35.26 6.21 -12.89
CA PHE A 182 34.47 6.92 -13.92
C PHE A 182 32.96 6.70 -13.82
N ARG A 183 32.52 5.69 -13.05
CA ARG A 183 31.10 5.38 -12.82
C ARG A 183 30.61 5.88 -11.48
N LYS A 184 31.53 6.27 -10.59
CA LYS A 184 31.21 6.78 -9.27
C LYS A 184 30.51 8.12 -9.43
N VAL A 185 29.27 8.19 -8.96
CA VAL A 185 28.55 9.46 -8.86
C VAL A 185 29.06 10.16 -7.61
N ALA A 186 29.54 11.39 -7.76
CA ALA A 186 29.95 12.20 -6.62
C ALA A 186 28.73 12.53 -5.77
N LEU A 187 28.63 11.87 -4.61
CA LEU A 187 27.74 12.24 -3.52
C LEU A 187 28.50 13.29 -2.71
N ASP A 188 28.50 14.54 -3.16
CA ASP A 188 29.43 15.54 -2.62
C ASP A 188 29.05 15.92 -1.17
N ALA A 189 29.85 15.45 -0.21
CA ALA A 189 29.75 15.74 1.22
C ALA A 189 30.89 16.67 1.70
N SER A 190 31.45 17.48 0.80
CA SER A 190 32.66 18.27 1.07
C SER A 190 32.41 19.79 1.14
N GLY A 191 32.08 20.28 2.35
CA GLY A 191 32.61 21.49 3.00
C GLY A 191 32.83 22.83 2.27
N LYS A 192 32.35 23.09 1.04
CA LYS A 192 32.42 24.41 0.39
C LYS A 192 31.03 24.83 -0.08
N LYS A 193 30.69 26.09 0.21
CA LYS A 193 29.38 26.73 0.01
C LYS A 193 28.67 26.26 -1.26
N LEU A 194 27.67 25.41 -1.08
CA LEU A 194 26.69 25.03 -2.09
C LEU A 194 25.32 25.54 -1.62
N ASP A 195 24.80 26.57 -2.30
CA ASP A 195 23.40 26.98 -2.26
C ASP A 195 22.53 26.00 -3.08
N SER A 196 22.57 24.71 -2.73
CA SER A 196 21.81 23.66 -3.42
C SER A 196 21.12 22.67 -2.44
N PRO A 197 19.99 22.08 -2.84
CA PRO A 197 18.98 21.48 -1.97
C PRO A 197 19.41 20.21 -1.20
N LEU A 198 20.58 19.64 -1.47
CA LEU A 198 21.15 18.51 -0.71
C LEU A 198 21.57 18.90 0.74
N ALA A 199 21.81 20.18 1.02
CA ALA A 199 22.11 20.64 2.39
C ALA A 199 20.86 20.85 3.26
N ARG A 200 19.68 21.06 2.65
CA ARG A 200 18.37 21.09 3.35
C ARG A 200 17.85 19.67 3.61
N LEU A 201 18.28 18.72 2.79
CA LEU A 201 18.06 17.29 2.89
C LEU A 201 18.52 16.64 4.20
N LEU A 202 19.55 17.20 4.83
CA LEU A 202 20.11 16.73 6.10
C LEU A 202 19.50 17.46 7.31
N LYS A 203 18.49 18.32 7.09
CA LYS A 203 17.77 19.07 8.13
C LYS A 203 16.26 19.01 7.90
N PHE A 204 15.61 17.86 8.08
CA PHE A 204 14.16 17.87 8.35
C PHE A 204 13.67 16.93 9.45
N SER A 205 12.86 17.59 10.29
CA SER A 205 11.93 17.24 11.37
C SER A 205 12.12 15.96 12.18
N ARG A 206 12.53 16.20 13.43
CA ARG A 206 12.09 15.46 14.63
C ARG A 206 10.56 15.26 14.59
N PRO A 207 10.05 14.02 14.65
CA PRO A 207 8.83 13.78 15.41
C PRO A 207 9.17 14.06 16.89
N ALA A 208 8.32 14.80 17.58
CA ALA A 208 8.44 14.92 19.02
C ALA A 208 8.23 13.53 19.64
N GLY A 209 9.27 12.99 20.28
CA GLY A 209 9.27 11.68 20.90
C GLY A 209 10.69 11.14 20.97
N GLU A 210 11.23 11.03 22.18
CA GLU A 210 12.65 10.76 22.44
C GLU A 210 13.09 9.34 22.03
N SER A 211 13.79 9.21 20.90
CA SER A 211 14.71 8.08 20.66
C SER A 211 16.09 8.61 20.25
N LYS A 212 17.15 8.12 20.92
CA LYS A 212 18.55 8.51 20.72
C LYS A 212 18.97 8.35 19.24
N ALA A 213 19.20 9.48 18.57
CA ALA A 213 19.64 9.57 17.18
C ALA A 213 21.03 8.92 16.98
N VAL A 214 21.16 8.08 15.95
CA VAL A 214 22.46 7.76 15.34
C VAL A 214 22.89 9.01 14.58
N ALA A 215 24.09 9.52 14.87
CA ALA A 215 24.60 10.69 14.16
C ALA A 215 24.87 10.33 12.69
N LEU A 216 24.36 11.15 11.76
CA LEU A 216 24.56 11.04 10.31
C LEU A 216 26.06 11.04 9.90
N SER A 217 26.96 11.43 10.79
CA SER A 217 28.42 11.36 10.62
C SER A 217 28.97 9.94 10.45
N ASP A 218 28.19 8.91 10.79
CA ASP A 218 28.66 7.53 10.87
C ASP A 218 28.28 6.68 9.64
N LEU A 219 27.57 7.26 8.67
CA LEU A 219 27.15 6.59 7.43
C LEU A 219 28.12 6.92 6.29
N SER A 220 28.44 5.91 5.51
CA SER A 220 29.20 6.09 4.26
C SER A 220 28.38 5.56 3.10
N ALA A 221 28.20 6.41 2.09
CA ALA A 221 27.42 6.12 0.89
C ALA A 221 28.31 6.22 -0.34
N VAL A 222 28.10 5.30 -1.28
CA VAL A 222 28.73 5.33 -2.61
C VAL A 222 27.67 5.02 -3.65
N ALA A 223 27.70 5.73 -4.77
CA ALA A 223 26.79 5.52 -5.88
C ALA A 223 27.55 5.19 -7.17
N TYR A 224 27.04 4.25 -7.97
CA TYR A 224 27.61 3.83 -9.24
C TYR A 224 26.56 3.89 -10.36
N ARG A 225 26.89 4.51 -11.50
CA ARG A 225 26.02 4.47 -12.69
C ARG A 225 26.05 3.11 -13.38
N LEU A 226 24.87 2.60 -13.66
CA LEU A 226 24.64 1.40 -14.46
C LEU A 226 24.29 1.80 -15.90
N LYS A 227 24.54 0.91 -16.86
CA LYS A 227 24.14 1.08 -18.26
C LYS A 227 23.06 0.09 -18.64
N VAL A 228 21.88 0.61 -18.99
CA VAL A 228 20.71 -0.17 -19.42
C VAL A 228 20.55 -0.05 -20.93
N ALA A 229 20.40 -1.19 -21.60
CA ALA A 229 20.20 -1.24 -23.05
C ALA A 229 18.75 -0.89 -23.44
N HIS A 230 17.77 -1.50 -22.76
CA HIS A 230 16.36 -1.38 -23.08
C HIS A 230 15.53 -1.03 -21.84
N PRO A 231 15.27 0.27 -21.57
CA PRO A 231 14.35 0.69 -20.52
C PRO A 231 12.96 0.07 -20.71
N GLY A 232 12.26 -0.11 -19.60
CA GLY A 232 10.94 -0.75 -19.51
C GLY A 232 11.00 -2.26 -19.37
N ARG A 233 12.11 -2.92 -19.72
CA ARG A 233 12.31 -4.38 -19.63
C ARG A 233 12.87 -4.83 -18.27
N PRO A 234 12.62 -6.08 -17.85
CA PRO A 234 13.16 -6.61 -16.60
C PRO A 234 14.69 -6.77 -16.64
N HIS A 235 15.35 -6.28 -15.60
CA HIS A 235 16.79 -6.41 -15.38
C HIS A 235 17.09 -7.05 -14.03
N LEU A 236 18.16 -7.84 -13.96
CA LEU A 236 18.71 -8.41 -12.73
C LEU A 236 20.06 -7.77 -12.44
N VAL A 237 20.18 -7.11 -11.29
CA VAL A 237 21.48 -6.69 -10.75
C VAL A 237 22.00 -7.74 -9.77
N GLU A 238 23.25 -8.14 -9.96
CA GLU A 238 24.03 -8.96 -9.03
C GLU A 238 25.14 -8.11 -8.41
N ILE A 239 25.21 -8.12 -7.08
CA ILE A 239 26.19 -7.35 -6.30
C ILE A 239 26.97 -8.34 -5.47
N HIS A 240 28.27 -8.40 -5.73
CA HIS A 240 29.19 -9.31 -5.10
C HIS A 240 29.88 -8.60 -3.95
N CYS A 241 29.69 -9.13 -2.75
CA CYS A 241 30.36 -8.68 -1.54
C CYS A 241 31.30 -9.78 -1.03
N PRO A 242 32.53 -9.46 -0.61
CA PRO A 242 33.44 -10.46 -0.08
C PRO A 242 32.92 -11.00 1.27
N ALA A 243 32.81 -12.32 1.45
CA ALA A 243 32.30 -12.89 2.72
C ALA A 243 33.37 -13.01 3.82
N ASN A 244 34.62 -12.59 3.53
CA ASN A 244 35.73 -12.59 4.47
C ASN A 244 35.57 -11.57 5.62
N ARG A 245 34.56 -10.68 5.55
CA ARG A 245 34.26 -9.66 6.56
C ARG A 245 32.76 -9.55 6.78
N GLU A 246 32.35 -9.39 8.04
CA GLU A 246 30.97 -8.98 8.34
C GLU A 246 30.81 -7.49 8.01
N GLN A 247 29.89 -7.19 7.11
CA GLN A 247 29.52 -5.88 6.62
C GLN A 247 27.99 -5.77 6.68
N ARG A 248 27.52 -4.60 7.10
CA ARG A 248 26.10 -4.30 7.16
C ARG A 248 25.84 -3.10 6.29
N GLY A 249 24.97 -3.28 5.31
CA GLY A 249 24.67 -2.22 4.37
C GLY A 249 23.30 -2.37 3.77
N SER A 250 22.86 -1.29 3.15
CA SER A 250 21.67 -1.28 2.32
C SER A 250 22.05 -0.85 0.93
N VAL A 251 21.38 -1.45 -0.04
CA VAL A 251 21.48 -1.09 -1.44
C VAL A 251 20.11 -0.64 -1.93
N CYS A 252 20.12 0.43 -2.72
CA CYS A 252 18.95 0.93 -3.41
C CYS A 252 19.35 1.27 -4.86
N LEU A 253 18.47 0.96 -5.81
CA LEU A 253 18.57 1.47 -7.17
C LEU A 253 17.79 2.78 -7.24
N VAL A 254 18.31 3.77 -7.96
CA VAL A 254 17.65 5.06 -8.14
C VAL A 254 17.71 5.49 -9.60
N GLU A 255 16.71 6.25 -10.02
CA GLU A 255 16.59 6.83 -11.37
C GLU A 255 16.33 8.32 -11.29
N SER A 256 16.74 9.06 -12.32
CA SER A 256 16.38 10.47 -12.42
C SER A 256 14.97 10.59 -13.02
N ASP A 257 14.11 11.38 -12.40
CA ASP A 257 12.83 11.76 -13.01
C ASP A 257 13.02 12.83 -14.10
N ALA A 258 11.92 13.24 -14.73
CA ALA A 258 11.93 14.30 -15.76
C ALA A 258 12.42 15.66 -15.25
N LEU A 259 12.46 15.85 -13.93
CA LEU A 259 12.96 17.05 -13.24
C LEU A 259 14.41 16.87 -12.76
N GLY A 260 15.05 15.74 -13.06
CA GLY A 260 16.41 15.40 -12.65
C GLY A 260 16.54 14.99 -11.18
N GLN A 261 15.44 14.66 -10.49
CA GLN A 261 15.44 14.20 -9.11
C GLN A 261 15.62 12.69 -9.04
N PHE A 262 16.44 12.21 -8.10
CA PHE A 262 16.64 10.78 -7.90
C PHE A 262 15.47 10.15 -7.12
N LEU A 263 14.74 9.25 -7.78
CA LEU A 263 13.68 8.45 -7.21
C LEU A 263 14.12 7.00 -7.02
N PRO A 264 13.75 6.34 -5.92
CA PRO A 264 14.06 4.92 -5.71
C PRO A 264 13.33 4.02 -6.71
N LEU A 265 14.04 3.01 -7.20
CA LEU A 265 13.57 1.96 -8.11
C LEU A 265 13.50 0.61 -7.42
N GLY A 266 12.30 0.05 -7.40
CA GLY A 266 12.06 -1.29 -6.86
C GLY A 266 12.14 -1.33 -5.34
N ALA A 267 12.15 -2.55 -4.82
CA ALA A 267 12.23 -2.79 -3.37
C ALA A 267 13.63 -2.45 -2.83
N GLU A 268 13.67 -1.67 -1.74
CA GLU A 268 14.91 -1.43 -1.01
C GLU A 268 15.39 -2.69 -0.32
N CYS A 269 16.70 -2.95 -0.39
CA CYS A 269 17.28 -4.16 0.14
C CYS A 269 18.37 -3.84 1.16
N SER A 270 18.11 -4.18 2.43
CA SER A 270 19.13 -4.20 3.48
C SER A 270 19.66 -5.61 3.66
N PHE A 271 20.98 -5.77 3.75
CA PHE A 271 21.61 -7.07 3.96
C PHE A 271 22.77 -7.00 4.96
N VAL A 272 23.08 -8.17 5.51
CA VAL A 272 24.30 -8.42 6.28
C VAL A 272 25.13 -9.39 5.43
N ALA A 273 26.23 -8.92 4.88
CA ALA A 273 27.19 -9.75 4.17
C ALA A 273 28.27 -10.18 5.15
N GLY A 274 28.57 -11.48 5.27
CA GLY A 274 29.57 -11.99 6.20
C GLY A 274 29.21 -13.38 6.69
N SER A 275 30.21 -14.11 7.16
CA SER A 275 30.02 -15.48 7.63
C SER A 275 29.23 -15.52 8.95
N ALA A 276 27.90 -15.56 8.86
CA ALA A 276 27.16 -16.45 9.73
C ALA A 276 27.44 -17.86 9.19
N ALA A 277 28.59 -18.43 9.57
CA ALA A 277 28.90 -19.81 9.27
C ALA A 277 27.73 -20.66 9.77
N VAL A 278 26.86 -21.08 8.85
CA VAL A 278 26.18 -22.35 8.97
C VAL A 278 27.34 -23.34 9.11
N ARG A 279 27.67 -23.70 10.36
CA ARG A 279 28.65 -24.72 10.67
C ARG A 279 28.09 -26.03 10.12
N ASN A 280 28.33 -26.29 8.85
CA ASN A 280 28.32 -27.65 8.35
C ASN A 280 29.35 -28.40 9.19
N SER A 281 28.97 -29.56 9.71
CA SER A 281 29.71 -30.40 10.68
C SER A 281 31.05 -30.95 10.17
N ARG A 282 31.61 -30.41 9.09
CA ARG A 282 32.93 -30.74 8.53
C ARG A 282 33.64 -29.44 8.16
N GLY A 283 34.46 -28.94 9.07
CA GLY A 283 35.08 -27.61 9.04
C GLY A 283 36.13 -27.39 7.96
N THR A 284 35.71 -27.14 6.73
CA THR A 284 36.55 -26.52 5.70
C THR A 284 35.81 -25.33 5.09
N VAL A 285 36.17 -24.11 5.51
CA VAL A 285 35.74 -22.86 4.86
C VAL A 285 36.58 -22.70 3.59
N LYS A 286 35.95 -22.72 2.42
CA LYS A 286 36.62 -22.37 1.15
C LYS A 286 36.85 -20.86 1.12
N ALA A 287 38.03 -20.43 0.68
CA ALA A 287 38.47 -19.04 0.64
C ALA A 287 37.74 -18.15 -0.41
N ASP A 288 36.77 -18.69 -1.15
CA ASP A 288 36.06 -18.03 -2.25
C ASP A 288 34.59 -17.70 -1.96
N ASP A 289 34.16 -17.77 -0.68
CA ASP A 289 32.79 -17.40 -0.34
C ASP A 289 32.56 -15.91 -0.64
N THR A 290 31.90 -15.65 -1.77
CA THR A 290 31.38 -14.34 -2.17
C THR A 290 29.89 -14.34 -1.89
N HIS A 291 29.41 -13.36 -1.14
CA HIS A 291 27.98 -13.17 -0.96
C HIS A 291 27.42 -12.42 -2.16
N ILE A 292 26.43 -13.02 -2.86
CA ILE A 292 25.80 -12.42 -4.03
C ILE A 292 24.42 -11.93 -3.63
N HIS A 293 24.23 -10.62 -3.68
CA HIS A 293 22.92 -9.99 -3.56
C HIS A 293 22.28 -9.83 -4.94
N ARG A 294 20.99 -10.15 -5.07
CA ARG A 294 20.24 -10.16 -6.33
C ARG A 294 18.97 -9.35 -6.21
N GLN A 295 18.76 -8.43 -7.15
CA GLN A 295 17.54 -7.63 -7.22
C GLN A 295 17.05 -7.51 -8.66
N ILE A 296 15.75 -7.72 -8.87
CA ILE A 296 15.07 -7.50 -10.14
C ILE A 296 14.42 -6.13 -10.13
N PHE A 297 14.50 -5.40 -11.23
CA PHE A 297 13.87 -4.09 -11.41
C PHE A 297 13.55 -3.83 -12.89
N TRP A 298 12.70 -2.84 -13.16
CA TRP A 298 12.35 -2.41 -14.52
C TRP A 298 12.71 -0.93 -14.66
N PRO A 299 13.91 -0.62 -15.16
CA PRO A 299 14.36 0.77 -15.30
C PRO A 299 13.48 1.55 -16.27
N ASN A 300 13.16 2.81 -15.98
CA ASN A 300 12.55 3.72 -16.94
C ASN A 300 13.60 4.53 -17.71
N ASP A 301 14.86 4.55 -17.25
CA ASP A 301 15.97 5.29 -17.85
C ASP A 301 17.12 4.36 -18.29
N HIS A 302 18.00 4.88 -19.14
CA HIS A 302 19.20 4.19 -19.62
C HIS A 302 20.37 4.22 -18.60
N GLU A 303 20.35 5.15 -17.65
CA GLU A 303 21.44 5.32 -16.67
C GLU A 303 20.97 5.33 -15.20
N PRO A 304 20.29 4.26 -14.70
CA PRO A 304 20.00 4.17 -13.27
C PRO A 304 21.30 4.10 -12.44
N ALA A 305 21.23 4.52 -11.18
CA ALA A 305 22.34 4.47 -10.26
C ALA A 305 22.10 3.46 -9.14
N LEU A 306 23.15 2.70 -8.82
CA LEU A 306 23.23 1.81 -7.68
C LEU A 306 23.81 2.57 -6.49
N VAL A 307 23.02 2.77 -5.43
CA VAL A 307 23.45 3.42 -4.18
C VAL A 307 23.69 2.35 -3.12
N ALA A 308 24.91 2.29 -2.59
CA ALA A 308 25.30 1.41 -1.50
C ALA A 308 25.64 2.22 -0.25
N ILE A 309 24.98 1.93 0.86
CA ILE A 309 25.12 2.63 2.15
C ILE A 309 25.58 1.62 3.19
N SER A 310 26.68 1.92 3.88
CA SER A 310 27.17 1.12 5.01
C SER A 310 26.76 1.76 6.34
N SER A 311 26.30 0.90 7.26
CA SER A 311 25.92 1.30 8.62
C SER A 311 27.04 1.08 9.65
N ALA A 312 28.24 0.66 9.23
CA ALA A 312 29.35 0.31 10.11
C ALA A 312 30.43 1.42 10.17
N GLY A 313 30.28 2.34 11.13
CA GLY A 313 31.37 3.22 11.60
C GLY A 313 32.08 4.04 10.51
N GLY A 314 31.33 4.60 9.55
CA GLY A 314 31.87 5.47 8.50
C GLY A 314 32.69 4.78 7.40
N ARG A 315 32.76 3.44 7.36
CA ARG A 315 33.49 2.69 6.31
C ARG A 315 32.55 2.26 5.18
N PRO A 316 32.90 2.52 3.90
CA PRO A 316 32.05 2.17 2.76
C PRO A 316 31.89 0.64 2.66
N LEU A 317 30.77 0.23 2.08
CA LEU A 317 30.53 -1.18 1.77
C LEU A 317 31.54 -1.65 0.72
N GLU A 318 32.18 -2.80 0.96
CA GLU A 318 33.10 -3.40 0.01
C GLU A 318 32.32 -4.21 -1.02
N ILE A 319 32.33 -3.74 -2.27
CA ILE A 319 31.70 -4.41 -3.40
C ILE A 319 32.82 -4.81 -4.36
N SER A 320 32.97 -6.11 -4.59
CA SER A 320 34.01 -6.65 -5.48
C SER A 320 33.58 -6.64 -6.94
N ARG A 321 32.28 -6.79 -7.22
CA ARG A 321 31.76 -6.83 -8.58
C ARG A 321 30.29 -6.44 -8.62
N VAL A 322 29.92 -5.73 -9.68
CA VAL A 322 28.51 -5.49 -10.05
C VAL A 322 28.29 -6.03 -11.45
N GLN A 323 27.23 -6.80 -11.63
CA GLN A 323 26.81 -7.32 -12.93
C GLN A 323 25.34 -7.00 -13.16
N LEU A 324 25.00 -6.59 -14.37
CA LEU A 324 23.64 -6.27 -14.79
C LEU A 324 23.27 -7.15 -15.98
N TYR A 325 22.14 -7.83 -15.84
CA TYR A 325 21.59 -8.72 -16.86
C TYR A 325 20.23 -8.22 -17.33
N GLU A 326 19.98 -8.25 -18.63
CA GLU A 326 18.64 -8.12 -19.22
C GLU A 326 18.00 -9.52 -19.31
N LEU A 327 16.75 -9.64 -18.84
CA LEU A 327 16.05 -10.93 -18.70
C LEU A 327 15.05 -11.21 -19.85
N GLY A 328 15.13 -10.44 -20.94
CA GLY A 328 14.19 -10.50 -22.06
C GLY A 328 13.14 -9.38 -22.02
N GLU A 329 12.14 -9.47 -22.88
CA GLU A 329 11.03 -8.49 -22.92
C GLU A 329 10.10 -8.63 -21.70
N TYR A 330 9.86 -9.88 -21.28
CA TYR A 330 9.10 -10.24 -20.09
C TYR A 330 9.92 -11.21 -19.23
N LEU A 331 9.62 -11.27 -17.93
CA LEU A 331 10.21 -12.31 -17.09
C LEU A 331 9.73 -13.69 -17.55
N PRO A 332 10.62 -14.70 -17.66
CA PRO A 332 10.23 -16.03 -18.06
C PRO A 332 9.26 -16.60 -17.02
N VAL A 333 8.14 -17.13 -17.49
CA VAL A 333 7.20 -17.84 -16.62
C VAL A 333 7.87 -19.12 -16.18
N ALA A 334 8.35 -19.16 -14.94
CA ALA A 334 8.72 -20.42 -14.34
C ALA A 334 7.41 -21.19 -14.19
N ALA A 335 7.19 -22.21 -15.02
CA ALA A 335 6.00 -23.04 -14.94
C ALA A 335 5.82 -23.47 -13.47
N ILE A 336 4.85 -22.86 -12.79
CA ILE A 336 4.25 -23.45 -11.61
C ILE A 336 3.64 -24.70 -12.19
N ALA A 337 4.19 -25.87 -11.86
CA ALA A 337 3.64 -27.09 -12.42
C ALA A 337 2.14 -27.03 -12.14
N SER A 338 1.32 -27.04 -13.18
CA SER A 338 -0.14 -27.11 -13.01
C SER A 338 -0.50 -28.32 -12.14
N ALA A 339 0.38 -29.33 -12.13
CA ALA A 339 0.42 -30.39 -11.14
C ALA A 339 0.48 -29.90 -9.70
N ASP A 340 1.25 -28.88 -9.26
CA ASP A 340 1.28 -28.47 -7.84
C ASP A 340 0.08 -27.62 -7.39
N LEU A 341 -0.57 -26.91 -8.32
CA LEU A 341 -1.82 -26.18 -8.04
C LEU A 341 -3.04 -27.12 -8.10
N ASN A 342 -3.00 -28.15 -8.96
CA ASN A 342 -4.04 -29.17 -9.11
C ASN A 342 -3.69 -30.53 -8.47
N ALA A 343 -2.57 -30.70 -7.75
CA ALA A 343 -2.17 -31.96 -7.07
C ALA A 343 -2.96 -32.22 -5.80
N GLY A 344 -3.93 -31.35 -5.47
CA GLY A 344 -5.09 -31.75 -4.68
C GLY A 344 -6.01 -32.74 -5.42
N GLY A 345 -5.73 -33.08 -6.67
CA GLY A 345 -6.51 -33.97 -7.54
C GLY A 345 -6.26 -35.47 -7.37
N ALA A 346 -5.30 -35.88 -6.51
CA ALA A 346 -5.20 -37.27 -6.05
C ALA A 346 -5.66 -37.32 -4.58
N ALA A 347 -6.98 -37.40 -4.40
CA ALA A 347 -7.71 -37.26 -3.14
C ALA A 347 -7.64 -35.84 -2.54
N GLY A 348 -8.75 -35.10 -2.64
CA GLY A 348 -8.96 -33.71 -2.19
C GLY A 348 -8.78 -33.48 -0.68
N LEU A 349 -7.61 -33.80 -0.15
CA LEU A 349 -7.28 -33.75 1.27
C LEU A 349 -6.42 -32.53 1.65
N TRP A 350 -5.83 -31.79 0.68
CA TRP A 350 -4.87 -30.73 1.00
C TRP A 350 -5.00 -29.52 0.05
N LYS A 351 -5.38 -28.35 0.62
CA LYS A 351 -5.35 -27.06 -0.09
C LYS A 351 -3.89 -26.69 -0.43
N PRO A 352 -3.59 -26.12 -1.62
CA PRO A 352 -2.23 -25.74 -1.98
C PRO A 352 -1.65 -24.76 -0.96
N ARG A 353 -0.34 -24.91 -0.68
CA ARG A 353 0.38 -24.00 0.23
C ARG A 353 0.49 -22.63 -0.45
N LEU A 354 0.03 -21.59 0.24
CA LEU A 354 0.19 -20.21 -0.23
C LEU A 354 1.60 -19.71 0.13
N VAL A 355 2.31 -19.19 -0.87
CA VAL A 355 3.65 -18.63 -0.75
C VAL A 355 3.69 -17.33 -1.55
N GLY A 356 4.00 -16.24 -0.87
CA GLY A 356 3.87 -14.91 -1.45
C GLY A 356 4.50 -13.82 -0.57
N PRO A 357 4.72 -12.62 -1.13
CA PRO A 357 5.12 -11.46 -0.36
C PRO A 357 3.93 -10.89 0.43
N TYR A 358 4.28 -10.07 1.43
CA TYR A 358 3.38 -9.13 2.07
C TYR A 358 3.72 -7.73 1.60
N LEU A 359 2.74 -6.99 1.06
CA LEU A 359 2.96 -5.66 0.48
C LEU A 359 1.87 -4.69 0.91
N ASN A 360 2.20 -3.40 1.04
CA ASN A 360 1.18 -2.35 1.10
C ASN A 360 0.82 -1.88 -0.31
N LEU A 361 -0.47 -1.61 -0.55
CA LEU A 361 -0.95 -1.17 -1.87
C LEU A 361 -0.22 0.08 -2.39
N HIS A 362 0.04 1.07 -1.54
CA HIS A 362 0.77 2.29 -1.93
C HIS A 362 2.26 2.05 -2.23
N GLU A 363 2.82 0.95 -1.77
CA GLU A 363 4.21 0.59 -2.08
C GLU A 363 4.32 -0.20 -3.39
N LEU A 364 3.20 -0.62 -3.98
CA LEU A 364 3.18 -1.39 -5.21
C LEU A 364 3.87 -0.66 -6.38
N PRO A 365 3.52 0.61 -6.73
CA PRO A 365 4.22 1.34 -7.78
C PRO A 365 5.73 1.41 -7.55
N ARG A 366 6.15 1.66 -6.30
CA ARG A 366 7.56 1.77 -5.95
C ARG A 366 8.28 0.43 -6.11
N ASN A 367 7.74 -0.64 -5.54
CA ASN A 367 8.37 -1.96 -5.51
C ASN A 367 8.47 -2.61 -6.90
N PHE A 368 7.58 -2.24 -7.83
CA PHE A 368 7.52 -2.78 -9.19
C PHE A 368 7.70 -1.70 -10.27
N CYS A 369 8.37 -0.60 -9.92
CA CYS A 369 8.84 0.45 -10.83
C CYS A 369 7.75 1.11 -11.70
N GLY A 370 6.50 1.16 -11.23
CA GLY A 370 5.40 1.83 -11.95
C GLY A 370 5.78 3.27 -12.33
N PRO A 371 5.52 3.71 -13.57
CA PRO A 371 5.92 5.02 -14.04
C PRO A 371 5.16 6.07 -13.25
N ARG A 372 5.84 7.11 -12.78
CA ARG A 372 5.19 8.26 -12.13
C ARG A 372 4.95 9.36 -13.14
N SER A 373 3.82 10.03 -13.00
CA SER A 373 3.54 11.24 -13.76
C SER A 373 4.58 12.31 -13.41
N ALA A 374 4.95 13.12 -14.42
CA ALA A 374 5.94 14.20 -14.27
C ALA A 374 5.46 15.36 -13.39
N ASP A 375 4.16 15.39 -13.07
CA ASP A 375 3.56 16.39 -12.20
C ASP A 375 3.68 15.96 -10.72
N PRO A 376 4.51 16.64 -9.90
CA PRO A 376 4.79 16.25 -8.52
C PRO A 376 3.56 16.28 -7.60
N ASP A 377 2.49 17.00 -7.98
CA ASP A 377 1.21 17.05 -7.26
C ASP A 377 0.20 16.00 -7.74
N SER A 378 0.51 15.28 -8.83
CA SER A 378 -0.37 14.23 -9.35
C SER A 378 -0.15 12.92 -8.60
N SER A 379 -1.18 12.40 -7.93
CA SER A 379 -1.12 11.04 -7.37
C SER A 379 -0.92 10.01 -8.47
N ASP A 380 -0.33 8.86 -8.12
CA ASP A 380 -0.15 7.71 -9.02
C ASP A 380 -1.46 7.42 -9.79
N ASP A 381 -1.34 7.31 -11.12
CA ASP A 381 -2.49 7.23 -12.03
C ASP A 381 -2.77 5.77 -12.44
N TRP A 382 -3.75 5.55 -13.34
CA TRP A 382 -4.08 4.21 -13.80
C TRP A 382 -2.92 3.53 -14.51
N GLN A 383 -2.07 4.27 -15.23
CA GLN A 383 -0.91 3.71 -15.92
C GLN A 383 0.12 3.21 -14.90
N THR A 384 0.34 3.97 -13.84
CA THR A 384 1.22 3.59 -12.74
C THR A 384 0.81 2.25 -12.13
N TYR A 385 -0.45 2.11 -11.71
CA TYR A 385 -0.94 0.88 -11.07
C TYR A 385 -1.05 -0.30 -12.04
N THR A 386 -1.47 -0.06 -13.29
CA THR A 386 -1.60 -1.13 -14.28
C THR A 386 -0.25 -1.76 -14.60
N LEU A 387 0.79 -0.93 -14.81
CA LEU A 387 2.12 -1.45 -15.10
C LEU A 387 2.76 -2.13 -13.89
N ALA A 388 2.61 -1.53 -12.70
CA ALA A 388 3.12 -2.13 -11.46
C ALA A 388 2.45 -3.47 -11.14
N GLY A 389 1.13 -3.57 -11.34
CA GLY A 389 0.37 -4.82 -11.18
C GLY A 389 0.83 -5.92 -12.14
N ARG A 390 1.04 -5.59 -13.42
CA ARG A 390 1.58 -6.55 -14.41
C ARG A 390 2.96 -7.06 -14.00
N ARG A 391 3.87 -6.16 -13.64
CA ARG A 391 5.22 -6.51 -13.17
C ARG A 391 5.23 -7.31 -11.88
N LEU A 392 4.29 -7.06 -10.96
CA LEU A 392 4.07 -7.89 -9.79
C LEU A 392 3.69 -9.33 -10.19
N THR A 393 2.70 -9.51 -11.07
CA THR A 393 2.31 -10.86 -11.51
C THR A 393 3.45 -11.58 -12.24
N GLU A 394 4.19 -10.89 -13.10
CA GLU A 394 5.44 -11.37 -13.72
C GLU A 394 6.44 -11.86 -12.66
N TYR A 395 6.68 -11.03 -11.64
CA TYR A 395 7.62 -11.34 -10.58
C TYR A 395 7.19 -12.57 -9.77
N LEU A 396 5.91 -12.67 -9.40
CA LEU A 396 5.39 -13.81 -8.63
C LEU A 396 5.56 -15.12 -9.41
N LEU A 397 5.17 -15.13 -10.68
CA LEU A 397 5.32 -16.29 -11.55
C LEU A 397 6.80 -16.68 -11.72
N TYR A 398 7.68 -15.71 -11.98
CA TYR A 398 9.13 -15.94 -12.08
C TYR A 398 9.70 -16.54 -10.79
N ARG A 399 9.25 -16.08 -9.62
CA ARG A 399 9.69 -16.56 -8.30
C ARG A 399 8.99 -17.85 -7.85
N ARG A 400 8.08 -18.43 -8.66
CA ARG A 400 7.23 -19.58 -8.31
C ARG A 400 6.39 -19.32 -7.04
N GLN A 401 5.95 -18.08 -6.86
CA GLN A 401 5.02 -17.66 -5.81
C GLN A 401 3.60 -17.67 -6.37
N ASN A 402 2.64 -18.07 -5.54
CA ASN A 402 1.25 -18.26 -5.95
C ASN A 402 0.25 -17.38 -5.19
N ALA A 403 0.74 -16.55 -4.26
CA ALA A 403 -0.12 -15.72 -3.43
C ALA A 403 0.45 -14.31 -3.20
N LEU A 404 -0.43 -13.41 -2.77
CA LEU A 404 -0.10 -12.09 -2.23
C LEU A 404 -0.95 -11.80 -1.00
N LEU A 405 -0.33 -11.38 0.09
CA LEU A 405 -1.04 -10.73 1.20
C LEU A 405 -0.90 -9.22 1.03
N LEU A 406 -2.00 -8.52 0.74
CA LEU A 406 -1.98 -7.11 0.36
C LEU A 406 -2.61 -6.23 1.45
N ALA A 407 -1.78 -5.45 2.14
CA ALA A 407 -2.23 -4.42 3.07
C ALA A 407 -2.89 -3.25 2.34
N LEU A 408 -4.19 -3.09 2.60
CA LEU A 408 -4.94 -1.94 2.14
C LEU A 408 -4.73 -0.76 3.08
N PRO A 409 -4.74 0.48 2.57
CA PRO A 409 -4.66 1.66 3.43
C PRO A 409 -5.92 1.81 4.27
N ALA A 410 -5.80 2.42 5.46
CA ALA A 410 -6.95 2.68 6.33
C ALA A 410 -8.05 3.53 5.65
N GLY A 411 -7.70 4.30 4.62
CA GLY A 411 -8.64 5.05 3.78
C GLY A 411 -9.69 4.17 3.10
N VAL A 412 -9.38 2.92 2.75
CA VAL A 412 -10.36 2.00 2.14
C VAL A 412 -11.54 1.75 3.09
N THR A 413 -11.25 1.50 4.36
CA THR A 413 -12.27 1.26 5.38
C THR A 413 -13.19 2.49 5.54
N ILE A 414 -12.64 3.70 5.41
CA ILE A 414 -13.40 4.97 5.41
C ILE A 414 -14.28 5.09 4.17
N GLU A 415 -13.71 4.86 2.99
CA GLU A 415 -14.43 4.94 1.71
C GLU A 415 -15.68 4.05 1.74
N ILE A 416 -15.54 2.81 2.21
CA ILE A 416 -16.66 1.86 2.34
C ILE A 416 -17.65 2.33 3.42
N SER A 417 -17.16 2.76 4.59
CA SER A 417 -18.01 3.26 5.69
C SER A 417 -18.88 4.44 5.22
N ASN A 418 -18.31 5.39 4.47
CA ASN A 418 -19.02 6.53 3.93
C ASN A 418 -20.06 6.13 2.87
N GLN A 419 -19.74 5.14 2.02
CA GLN A 419 -20.70 4.60 1.05
C GLN A 419 -21.94 4.01 1.75
N ILE A 420 -21.73 3.23 2.81
CA ILE A 420 -22.82 2.66 3.63
C ILE A 420 -23.64 3.78 4.29
N ALA A 421 -23.00 4.84 4.77
CA ALA A 421 -23.65 5.90 5.54
C ALA A 421 -24.42 6.94 4.71
N GLY A 422 -24.03 7.20 3.47
CA GLY A 422 -24.52 8.35 2.70
C GLY A 422 -24.85 8.13 1.23
N GLY A 423 -24.51 6.96 0.65
CA GLY A 423 -24.82 6.65 -0.75
C GLY A 423 -24.23 7.63 -1.79
N GLU A 424 -23.25 8.47 -1.43
CA GLU A 424 -22.63 9.41 -2.37
C GLU A 424 -21.86 8.63 -3.44
N ILE A 425 -22.43 8.62 -4.64
CA ILE A 425 -21.79 8.11 -5.86
C ILE A 425 -20.59 9.02 -6.13
N GLN A 426 -19.38 8.49 -5.95
CA GLN A 426 -18.17 9.25 -6.19
C GLN A 426 -18.02 9.55 -7.68
N SER A 427 -17.79 10.82 -8.02
CA SER A 427 -17.39 11.20 -9.37
C SER A 427 -16.11 10.44 -9.77
N PRO A 428 -16.00 9.94 -11.01
CA PRO A 428 -14.81 9.30 -11.54
C PRO A 428 -13.65 10.28 -11.43
N ARG A 429 -12.69 9.86 -10.62
CA ARG A 429 -11.48 10.61 -10.35
C ARG A 429 -10.51 10.41 -11.52
N ARG A 430 -9.65 11.40 -11.73
CA ARG A 430 -8.52 11.27 -12.67
C ARG A 430 -7.58 10.12 -12.27
N ASN A 431 -7.51 9.83 -10.96
CA ASN A 431 -6.64 8.81 -10.37
C ASN A 431 -7.48 7.71 -9.70
N PRO A 432 -7.06 6.43 -9.76
CA PRO A 432 -7.79 5.33 -9.16
C PRO A 432 -7.93 5.50 -7.64
N SER A 433 -9.11 5.15 -7.09
CA SER A 433 -9.23 4.92 -5.66
C SER A 433 -8.44 3.67 -5.24
N SER A 434 -8.27 3.47 -3.93
CA SER A 434 -7.63 2.25 -3.45
C SER A 434 -8.46 0.99 -3.76
N LEU A 435 -9.79 1.13 -3.78
CA LEU A 435 -10.72 0.07 -4.18
C LEU A 435 -10.60 -0.27 -5.67
N ASP A 436 -10.38 0.73 -6.52
CA ASP A 436 -10.18 0.54 -7.95
C ASP A 436 -8.83 -0.14 -8.27
N ALA A 437 -7.77 0.24 -7.55
CA ALA A 437 -6.48 -0.42 -7.67
C ALA A 437 -6.51 -1.88 -7.18
N LEU A 438 -7.33 -2.20 -6.17
CA LEU A 438 -7.56 -3.57 -5.74
C LEU A 438 -8.30 -4.40 -6.79
N GLU A 439 -9.39 -3.86 -7.37
CA GLU A 439 -10.14 -4.50 -8.48
C GLU A 439 -9.21 -4.83 -9.65
N LEU A 440 -8.36 -3.88 -10.04
CA LEU A 440 -7.35 -4.05 -11.06
C LEU A 440 -6.42 -5.25 -10.75
N LEU A 441 -5.91 -5.34 -9.52
CA LEU A 441 -5.04 -6.43 -9.12
C LEU A 441 -5.76 -7.78 -9.11
N LEU A 442 -7.02 -7.84 -8.65
CA LEU A 442 -7.81 -9.06 -8.66
C LEU A 442 -8.00 -9.58 -10.10
N ARG A 443 -8.34 -8.70 -11.06
CA ARG A 443 -8.44 -9.08 -12.48
C ARG A 443 -7.13 -9.62 -13.06
N LEU A 444 -6.00 -8.99 -12.71
CA LEU A 444 -4.69 -9.47 -13.13
C LEU A 444 -4.34 -10.82 -12.50
N PHE A 445 -4.78 -11.07 -11.25
CA PHE A 445 -4.55 -12.33 -10.56
C PHE A 445 -5.47 -13.45 -11.08
N ASP A 446 -6.73 -13.14 -11.40
CA ASP A 446 -7.70 -14.05 -12.01
C ASP A 446 -7.12 -14.64 -13.30
N ARG A 447 -6.57 -13.75 -14.15
CA ARG A 447 -5.94 -14.09 -15.43
C ARG A 447 -4.77 -15.07 -15.28
N GLU A 448 -3.95 -14.88 -14.25
CA GLU A 448 -2.72 -15.63 -14.03
C GLU A 448 -2.91 -16.82 -13.06
N GLY A 449 -4.12 -17.04 -12.55
CA GLY A 449 -4.43 -18.10 -11.58
C GLY A 449 -3.72 -17.93 -10.23
N LEU A 450 -3.48 -16.69 -9.82
CA LEU A 450 -2.83 -16.34 -8.56
C LEU A 450 -3.86 -16.09 -7.46
N VAL A 451 -3.43 -16.12 -6.19
CA VAL A 451 -4.28 -15.88 -5.03
C VAL A 451 -3.97 -14.53 -4.38
N LEU A 452 -4.97 -13.68 -4.17
CA LEU A 452 -4.84 -12.39 -3.49
C LEU A 452 -5.66 -12.39 -2.20
N ILE A 453 -5.00 -12.09 -1.08
CA ILE A 453 -5.63 -11.93 0.24
C ILE A 453 -5.49 -10.47 0.67
N PRO A 454 -6.52 -9.63 0.52
CA PRO A 454 -6.53 -8.27 1.05
C PRO A 454 -6.54 -8.27 2.58
N GLU A 455 -5.75 -7.38 3.18
CA GLU A 455 -5.73 -7.12 4.61
C GLU A 455 -6.44 -5.79 4.92
N LEU A 456 -7.54 -5.89 5.65
CA LEU A 456 -8.32 -4.76 6.16
C LEU A 456 -7.73 -4.23 7.46
N ARG A 457 -7.71 -2.89 7.55
CA ARG A 457 -7.19 -2.17 8.70
C ARG A 457 -8.30 -1.44 9.40
N PHE A 458 -8.50 -1.80 10.67
CA PHE A 458 -9.47 -1.15 11.55
C PHE A 458 -8.79 -0.36 12.69
N ASP A 459 -7.73 0.38 12.36
CA ASP A 459 -7.05 1.37 13.20
C ASP A 459 -7.97 2.50 13.73
N CYS A 460 -8.14 2.68 15.04
CA CYS A 460 -9.07 3.59 15.71
C CYS A 460 -8.89 5.11 15.50
N GLN A 461 -8.22 5.55 14.44
CA GLN A 461 -8.17 6.96 14.00
C GLN A 461 -9.21 7.29 12.92
N PHE A 462 -9.96 6.34 12.38
CA PHE A 462 -10.98 6.62 11.36
C PHE A 462 -12.42 6.59 11.87
N GLU A 463 -13.29 7.34 11.17
CA GLU A 463 -14.71 7.50 11.45
C GLU A 463 -15.50 6.23 11.04
N LEU A 464 -15.45 5.20 11.88
CA LEU A 464 -16.31 4.00 11.77
C LEU A 464 -17.80 4.29 11.97
N LEU A 465 -18.11 5.44 12.55
CA LEU A 465 -19.44 5.83 12.97
C LEU A 465 -19.73 7.25 12.45
N PRO A 466 -20.91 7.51 11.86
CA PRO A 466 -21.29 8.84 11.42
C PRO A 466 -21.20 9.85 12.57
N ALA A 467 -20.70 11.06 12.30
CA ALA A 467 -20.46 12.13 13.29
C ALA A 467 -21.68 12.51 14.17
N ARG A 468 -22.89 12.06 13.81
CA ARG A 468 -24.15 12.31 14.54
C ARG A 468 -24.47 11.30 15.65
N GLN A 469 -23.76 10.19 15.78
CA GLN A 469 -23.95 9.27 16.91
C GLN A 469 -23.06 9.69 18.10
N LYS A 470 -23.68 9.90 19.27
CA LYS A 470 -23.04 10.43 20.49
C LYS A 470 -21.73 9.70 20.82
N ARG A 471 -20.62 10.45 20.81
CA ARG A 471 -19.23 9.98 21.05
C ARG A 471 -19.05 9.26 22.40
N ASP A 472 -19.80 9.61 23.43
CA ASP A 472 -19.52 9.15 24.80
C ASP A 472 -19.76 7.65 25.06
N ALA A 473 -20.56 6.95 24.24
CA ALA A 473 -20.99 5.57 24.52
C ALA A 473 -20.12 4.48 23.86
N VAL A 474 -19.18 4.86 23.00
CA VAL A 474 -18.39 3.94 22.16
C VAL A 474 -16.89 4.13 22.33
N ASN A 475 -16.48 5.16 23.08
CA ASN A 475 -15.08 5.47 23.34
C ASN A 475 -14.43 4.44 24.27
N LEU A 476 -13.15 4.19 24.05
CA LEU A 476 -12.34 3.41 24.97
C LEU A 476 -12.04 4.23 26.23
N VAL A 477 -12.24 3.62 27.40
CA VAL A 477 -12.04 4.26 28.72
C VAL A 477 -10.92 3.53 29.46
N ASP A 478 -9.96 4.29 29.98
CA ASP A 478 -8.86 3.76 30.79
C ASP A 478 -9.29 3.45 32.23
N ARG A 479 -8.36 2.90 33.01
CA ARG A 479 -8.57 2.54 34.42
C ARG A 479 -8.83 3.76 35.32
N GLU A 480 -8.45 4.96 34.91
CA GLU A 480 -8.72 6.22 35.61
C GLU A 480 -10.07 6.84 35.20
N GLY A 481 -10.79 6.25 34.25
CA GLY A 481 -12.05 6.78 33.74
C GLY A 481 -11.90 7.87 32.69
N LEU A 482 -10.70 8.05 32.15
CA LEU A 482 -10.43 9.03 31.12
C LEU A 482 -10.67 8.43 29.75
N VAL A 483 -11.25 9.26 28.88
CA VAL A 483 -11.29 9.02 27.45
C VAL A 483 -10.04 9.67 26.84
N PRO A 484 -9.34 9.02 25.89
CA PRO A 484 -8.25 9.64 25.17
C PRO A 484 -8.68 10.99 24.56
N SER A 485 -8.01 12.10 24.91
CA SER A 485 -8.34 13.40 24.30
C SER A 485 -7.87 13.44 22.86
N ALA A 486 -8.64 14.07 21.96
CA ALA A 486 -8.27 14.24 20.55
C ALA A 486 -6.85 14.85 20.40
N SER A 487 -6.49 15.81 21.26
CA SER A 487 -5.16 16.45 21.28
C SER A 487 -4.01 15.55 21.76
N LYS A 488 -4.29 14.52 22.58
CA LYS A 488 -3.31 13.53 23.06
C LYS A 488 -3.18 12.36 22.09
N LEU A 489 -4.28 11.99 21.40
CA LEU A 489 -4.29 11.07 20.26
C LEU A 489 -3.40 11.57 19.11
N GLU A 490 -3.40 12.88 18.83
CA GLU A 490 -2.58 13.50 17.79
C GLU A 490 -1.09 13.61 18.18
N SER A 491 -0.79 13.84 19.47
CA SER A 491 0.59 14.10 19.92
C SER A 491 1.38 12.84 20.29
N THR A 492 0.73 11.77 20.77
CA THR A 492 1.42 10.52 21.13
C THR A 492 1.20 9.39 20.14
N GLY A 493 0.15 9.42 19.30
CA GLY A 493 -0.13 8.37 18.31
C GLY A 493 -0.39 6.97 18.90
N GLU A 494 -0.55 6.86 20.23
CA GLU A 494 -0.38 5.61 20.98
C GLU A 494 -1.67 4.92 21.44
N THR A 495 -2.84 5.57 21.39
CA THR A 495 -4.08 5.04 22.02
C THR A 495 -5.28 4.95 21.08
N PRO A 496 -6.06 3.85 21.11
CA PRO A 496 -7.33 3.74 20.40
C PRO A 496 -8.37 4.75 20.86
N ALA A 497 -9.14 5.31 19.92
CA ALA A 497 -10.33 6.07 20.26
C ALA A 497 -11.53 5.16 20.60
N TRP A 498 -11.68 4.00 19.93
CA TRP A 498 -12.89 3.18 19.97
C TRP A 498 -12.74 1.93 20.85
N ASN A 499 -13.80 1.58 21.58
CA ASN A 499 -13.84 0.37 22.39
C ASN A 499 -14.17 -0.87 21.53
N PRO A 500 -13.24 -1.85 21.38
CA PRO A 500 -13.50 -3.08 20.63
C PRO A 500 -14.56 -3.98 21.27
N LEU A 501 -14.88 -3.77 22.55
CA LEU A 501 -15.95 -4.48 23.25
C LEU A 501 -17.34 -3.89 22.95
N SER A 502 -17.42 -2.70 22.35
CA SER A 502 -18.70 -2.05 22.07
C SER A 502 -19.41 -2.72 20.89
N GLU A 503 -20.64 -3.17 21.11
CA GLU A 503 -21.47 -3.81 20.06
C GLU A 503 -21.64 -2.91 18.83
N ARG A 504 -21.77 -1.59 19.00
CA ARG A 504 -21.88 -0.66 17.87
C ARG A 504 -20.61 -0.60 17.04
N VAL A 505 -19.45 -0.61 17.69
CA VAL A 505 -18.16 -0.63 17.00
C VAL A 505 -18.01 -1.94 16.23
N GLN A 506 -18.38 -3.06 16.84
CA GLN A 506 -18.37 -4.37 16.19
C GLN A 506 -19.31 -4.41 14.97
N GLN A 507 -20.53 -3.91 15.09
CA GLN A 507 -21.51 -3.81 13.99
C GLN A 507 -20.99 -2.95 12.82
N SER A 508 -20.31 -1.84 13.08
CA SER A 508 -19.68 -1.03 12.02
C SER A 508 -18.59 -1.80 11.28
N VAL A 509 -17.72 -2.51 12.01
CA VAL A 509 -16.66 -3.33 11.40
C VAL A 509 -17.26 -4.45 10.55
N GLU A 510 -18.29 -5.12 11.07
CA GLU A 510 -19.06 -6.14 10.36
C GLU A 510 -19.72 -5.57 9.09
N GLY A 511 -20.30 -4.37 9.15
CA GLY A 511 -20.91 -3.70 8.00
C GLY A 511 -19.91 -3.37 6.89
N VAL A 512 -18.75 -2.82 7.27
CA VAL A 512 -17.67 -2.55 6.30
C VAL A 512 -17.13 -3.84 5.69
N THR A 513 -16.99 -4.90 6.49
CA THR A 513 -16.53 -6.22 6.02
C THR A 513 -17.53 -6.82 5.04
N ALA A 514 -18.83 -6.74 5.33
CA ALA A 514 -19.89 -7.25 4.46
C ALA A 514 -19.91 -6.54 3.10
N GLU A 515 -19.79 -5.20 3.07
CA GLU A 515 -19.76 -4.45 1.82
C GLU A 515 -18.46 -4.75 1.02
N PHE A 516 -17.33 -4.89 1.71
CA PHE A 516 -16.09 -5.31 1.07
C PHE A 516 -16.21 -6.68 0.39
N LEU A 517 -16.76 -7.68 1.11
CA LEU A 517 -16.97 -9.02 0.58
C LEU A 517 -17.92 -9.01 -0.61
N LYS A 518 -19.06 -8.30 -0.51
CA LYS A 518 -20.04 -8.16 -1.59
C LYS A 518 -19.40 -7.66 -2.89
N ARG A 519 -18.40 -6.79 -2.81
CA ARG A 519 -17.72 -6.23 -3.99
C ARG A 519 -16.66 -7.17 -4.57
N PHE A 520 -15.86 -7.84 -3.74
CA PHE A 520 -14.63 -8.51 -4.19
C PHE A 520 -14.63 -10.04 -4.08
N SER A 521 -15.55 -10.66 -3.32
CA SER A 521 -15.53 -12.11 -3.12
C SER A 521 -15.91 -12.92 -4.37
N GLY A 522 -16.41 -12.27 -5.42
CA GLY A 522 -16.74 -12.92 -6.69
C GLY A 522 -15.53 -13.28 -7.55
N HIS A 523 -14.34 -12.74 -7.24
CA HIS A 523 -13.12 -13.01 -8.01
C HIS A 523 -12.56 -14.41 -7.74
N PRO A 524 -12.25 -15.21 -8.78
CA PRO A 524 -11.58 -16.51 -8.61
C PRO A 524 -10.24 -16.43 -7.85
N SER A 525 -9.52 -15.31 -7.98
CA SER A 525 -8.27 -15.06 -7.27
C SER A 525 -8.46 -14.65 -5.81
N PHE A 526 -9.68 -14.35 -5.36
CA PHE A 526 -9.93 -13.95 -3.99
C PHE A 526 -9.63 -15.10 -3.04
N GLY A 527 -8.54 -14.98 -2.28
CA GLY A 527 -8.06 -16.00 -1.35
C GLY A 527 -8.67 -15.93 0.03
N GLY A 528 -9.40 -14.85 0.34
CA GLY A 528 -9.99 -14.55 1.64
C GLY A 528 -9.61 -13.18 2.17
N VAL A 529 -9.75 -12.97 3.48
CA VAL A 529 -9.53 -11.66 4.11
C VAL A 529 -8.56 -11.78 5.28
N ALA A 530 -7.62 -10.84 5.34
CA ALA A 530 -6.80 -10.64 6.52
C ALA A 530 -7.32 -9.45 7.35
N PHE A 531 -7.28 -9.58 8.66
CA PHE A 531 -7.67 -8.55 9.61
C PHE A 531 -6.46 -8.15 10.43
N ARG A 532 -6.05 -6.88 10.31
CA ARG A 532 -4.90 -6.36 11.03
C ARG A 532 -5.22 -6.17 12.51
N LEU A 533 -4.58 -6.98 13.34
CA LEU A 533 -4.50 -6.81 14.77
C LEU A 533 -3.41 -5.81 15.12
N GLY A 534 -3.73 -4.90 16.04
CA GLY A 534 -2.76 -3.99 16.61
C GLY A 534 -3.36 -3.21 17.77
N ARG A 535 -2.49 -2.66 18.63
CA ARG A 535 -2.92 -1.90 19.82
C ARG A 535 -3.79 -0.70 19.47
N ARG A 536 -3.70 -0.24 18.22
CA ARG A 536 -4.48 0.85 17.65
C ARG A 536 -5.75 0.38 16.95
N SER A 537 -6.00 -0.92 16.78
CA SER A 537 -7.16 -1.42 16.03
C SER A 537 -8.38 -1.60 16.94
N CYS A 538 -9.60 -1.51 16.39
CA CYS A 538 -10.82 -1.88 17.12
C CYS A 538 -11.09 -3.40 17.08
N LEU A 539 -10.07 -4.20 16.77
CA LEU A 539 -10.11 -5.66 16.76
C LEU A 539 -9.43 -6.30 17.98
N GLN A 540 -8.69 -5.52 18.78
CA GLN A 540 -8.06 -5.99 20.01
C GLN A 540 -8.02 -4.87 21.06
N LEU A 541 -7.91 -5.23 22.33
CA LEU A 541 -7.65 -4.24 23.37
C LEU A 541 -6.15 -3.88 23.40
N PRO A 542 -5.79 -2.61 23.64
CA PRO A 542 -4.40 -2.20 23.80
C PRO A 542 -3.71 -2.81 25.04
N GLY A 543 -4.46 -3.18 26.08
CA GLY A 543 -3.94 -3.79 27.31
C GLY A 543 -4.96 -3.90 28.44
N LEU A 544 -4.49 -4.35 29.61
CA LEU A 544 -5.31 -4.53 30.81
C LEU A 544 -5.80 -3.20 31.39
N GLU A 545 -5.14 -2.09 31.07
CA GLU A 545 -5.44 -0.75 31.53
C GLU A 545 -6.65 -0.09 30.82
N TRP A 546 -7.28 -0.79 29.88
CA TRP A 546 -8.43 -0.29 29.10
C TRP A 546 -9.67 -1.17 29.15
N GLY A 547 -10.81 -0.58 28.74
CA GLY A 547 -12.11 -1.24 28.62
C GLY A 547 -12.99 -1.10 29.86
N TYR A 548 -12.79 -0.05 30.65
CA TYR A 548 -13.50 0.19 31.91
C TYR A 548 -14.73 1.10 31.77
N ASP A 549 -15.30 1.21 30.57
CA ASP A 549 -16.53 1.96 30.38
C ASP A 549 -17.72 1.27 31.09
N ALA A 550 -18.72 2.06 31.47
CA ALA A 550 -19.85 1.58 32.23
C ALA A 550 -20.67 0.50 31.49
N ALA A 551 -20.69 0.49 30.15
CA ALA A 551 -21.42 -0.53 29.41
C ALA A 551 -20.67 -1.88 29.42
N SER A 552 -19.35 -1.88 29.24
CA SER A 552 -18.53 -3.09 29.36
C SER A 552 -18.58 -3.69 30.76
N ILE A 553 -18.50 -2.85 31.80
CA ILE A 553 -18.61 -3.32 33.19
C ILE A 553 -19.98 -3.95 33.45
N ARG A 554 -21.09 -3.31 33.03
CA ARG A 554 -22.43 -3.88 33.21
C ARG A 554 -22.59 -5.23 32.52
N ARG A 555 -22.05 -5.41 31.32
CA ARG A 555 -22.09 -6.71 30.62
C ARG A 555 -21.26 -7.77 31.34
N PHE A 556 -20.13 -7.40 31.91
CA PHE A 556 -19.36 -8.30 32.77
C PHE A 556 -20.13 -8.71 34.03
N GLU A 557 -20.75 -7.76 34.72
CA GLU A 557 -21.58 -8.04 35.91
C GLU A 557 -22.71 -9.03 35.56
N GLN A 558 -23.35 -8.85 34.41
CA GLN A 558 -24.39 -9.75 33.90
C GLN A 558 -23.86 -11.13 33.51
N ALA A 559 -22.71 -11.20 32.82
CA ALA A 559 -22.16 -12.46 32.33
C ALA A 559 -21.59 -13.33 33.46
N VAL A 560 -20.93 -12.71 34.44
CA VAL A 560 -20.20 -13.40 35.50
C VAL A 560 -20.98 -13.44 36.83
N GLN A 561 -22.10 -12.71 36.93
CA GLN A 561 -22.93 -12.62 38.13
C GLN A 561 -22.16 -12.10 39.34
N VAL A 562 -21.28 -11.12 39.11
CA VAL A 562 -20.48 -10.42 40.13
C VAL A 562 -20.90 -8.97 40.16
N GLN A 563 -20.97 -8.37 41.36
CA GLN A 563 -21.17 -6.93 41.50
C GLN A 563 -19.83 -6.21 41.58
N VAL A 564 -19.60 -5.25 40.69
CA VAL A 564 -18.39 -4.42 40.71
C VAL A 564 -18.67 -3.21 41.63
N PRO A 565 -17.77 -2.89 42.58
CA PRO A 565 -17.96 -1.74 43.45
C PRO A 565 -18.15 -0.45 42.66
N ARG A 566 -19.23 0.28 42.95
CA ARG A 566 -19.49 1.62 42.41
C ARG A 566 -19.23 2.62 43.53
N ALA A 567 -18.13 3.38 43.45
CA ALA A 567 -17.95 4.50 44.35
C ALA A 567 -18.92 5.62 43.94
N GLU A 568 -19.45 6.38 44.90
CA GLU A 568 -20.32 7.54 44.63
C GLU A 568 -19.53 8.77 44.15
N SER A 569 -18.20 8.69 44.10
CA SER A 569 -17.29 9.79 43.75
C SER A 569 -16.77 9.71 42.31
N ALA A 570 -16.05 10.76 41.88
CA ALA A 570 -15.31 10.80 40.62
C ALA A 570 -14.31 9.64 40.43
N ASP A 571 -13.99 8.87 41.48
CA ASP A 571 -13.08 7.72 41.43
C ASP A 571 -13.76 6.37 41.15
N ALA A 572 -15.05 6.37 40.77
CA ALA A 572 -15.82 5.15 40.54
C ALA A 572 -15.14 4.16 39.58
N THR A 573 -14.60 4.66 38.47
CA THR A 573 -13.91 3.82 37.47
C THR A 573 -12.59 3.28 38.02
N ALA A 574 -11.85 4.05 38.80
CA ALA A 574 -10.60 3.61 39.43
C ALA A 574 -10.83 2.51 40.48
N ALA A 575 -11.91 2.63 41.26
CA ALA A 575 -12.33 1.59 42.22
C ALA A 575 -12.75 0.30 41.49
N ALA A 576 -13.55 0.42 40.43
CA ALA A 576 -13.96 -0.69 39.59
C ALA A 576 -12.75 -1.38 38.95
N SER A 577 -11.84 -0.60 38.37
CA SER A 577 -10.62 -1.11 37.75
C SER A 577 -9.73 -1.84 38.76
N ARG A 578 -9.57 -1.31 39.97
CA ARG A 578 -8.79 -1.98 41.03
C ARG A 578 -9.39 -3.32 41.43
N PHE A 579 -10.71 -3.41 41.54
CA PHE A 579 -11.40 -4.68 41.82
C PHE A 579 -11.24 -5.69 40.66
N LEU A 580 -11.45 -5.22 39.43
CA LEU A 580 -11.35 -6.03 38.20
C LEU A 580 -9.91 -6.49 37.90
N THR A 581 -8.89 -5.78 38.38
CA THR A 581 -7.48 -6.14 38.14
C THR A 581 -6.84 -6.92 39.29
N THR A 582 -7.49 -6.99 40.46
CA THR A 582 -7.03 -7.77 41.61
C THR A 582 -7.96 -8.94 41.91
N THR A 583 -9.14 -8.68 42.49
CA THR A 583 -10.09 -9.69 42.96
C THR A 583 -10.71 -10.49 41.82
N ALA A 584 -11.20 -9.82 40.78
CA ALA A 584 -11.90 -10.45 39.65
C ALA A 584 -11.03 -10.59 38.40
N ARG A 585 -9.69 -10.49 38.53
CA ARG A 585 -8.76 -10.43 37.40
C ARG A 585 -8.93 -11.53 36.37
N ARG A 586 -8.99 -12.78 36.85
CA ARG A 586 -9.07 -13.94 35.96
C ARG A 586 -10.36 -13.91 35.15
N ASP A 587 -11.47 -13.61 35.81
CA ASP A 587 -12.80 -13.65 35.19
C ASP A 587 -12.99 -12.43 34.26
N TRP A 588 -12.45 -11.27 34.64
CA TRP A 588 -12.43 -10.07 33.78
C TRP A 588 -11.61 -10.28 32.50
N VAL A 589 -10.41 -10.85 32.60
CA VAL A 589 -9.58 -11.16 31.42
C VAL A 589 -10.28 -12.18 30.53
N ARG A 590 -10.83 -13.25 31.10
CA ARG A 590 -11.56 -14.28 30.35
C ARG A 590 -12.79 -13.72 29.64
N PHE A 591 -13.59 -12.90 30.33
CA PHE A 591 -14.77 -12.24 29.74
C PHE A 591 -14.38 -11.41 28.52
N ARG A 592 -13.38 -10.53 28.65
CA ARG A 592 -12.94 -9.68 27.53
C ARG A 592 -12.40 -10.51 26.36
N ALA A 593 -11.66 -11.58 26.63
CA ALA A 593 -11.18 -12.47 25.59
C ALA A 593 -12.33 -13.22 24.89
N ALA A 594 -13.34 -13.68 25.63
CA ALA A 594 -14.51 -14.35 25.06
C ALA A 594 -15.36 -13.41 24.18
N GLU A 595 -15.50 -12.15 24.57
CA GLU A 595 -16.20 -11.13 23.78
C GLU A 595 -15.48 -10.86 22.45
N ILE A 596 -14.15 -10.68 22.47
CA ILE A 596 -13.37 -10.46 21.26
C ILE A 596 -13.34 -11.72 20.38
N ALA A 597 -13.19 -12.91 20.97
CA ALA A 597 -13.23 -14.17 20.21
C ALA A 597 -14.59 -14.35 19.51
N SER A 598 -15.69 -14.06 20.21
CA SER A 598 -17.04 -14.11 19.62
C SER A 598 -17.21 -13.12 18.48
N PHE A 599 -16.64 -11.91 18.62
CA PHE A 599 -16.62 -10.93 17.55
C PHE A 599 -15.79 -11.37 16.34
N HIS A 600 -14.56 -11.86 16.57
CA HIS A 600 -13.72 -12.41 15.51
C HIS A 600 -14.39 -13.57 14.78
N ARG A 601 -15.12 -14.43 15.51
CA ARG A 601 -15.88 -15.52 14.89
C ARG A 601 -16.96 -15.00 13.95
N ARG A 602 -17.71 -13.96 14.31
CA ARG A 602 -18.70 -13.37 13.40
C ARG A 602 -18.06 -12.81 12.12
N LEU A 603 -16.87 -12.22 12.21
CA LEU A 603 -16.11 -11.81 11.02
C LEU A 603 -15.70 -13.02 10.17
N VAL A 604 -15.26 -14.10 10.81
CA VAL A 604 -14.95 -15.36 10.11
C VAL A 604 -16.18 -15.92 9.40
N ASP A 605 -17.32 -15.99 10.10
CA ASP A 605 -18.58 -16.51 9.57
C ASP A 605 -19.04 -15.70 8.34
N GLN A 606 -18.88 -14.37 8.35
CA GLN A 606 -19.17 -13.53 7.18
C GLN A 606 -18.29 -13.87 5.97
N VAL A 607 -16.98 -14.02 6.18
CA VAL A 607 -16.04 -14.34 5.10
C VAL A 607 -16.33 -15.74 4.52
N VAL A 608 -16.56 -16.73 5.39
CA VAL A 608 -16.87 -18.11 4.98
C VAL A 608 -18.23 -18.19 4.29
N ALA A 609 -19.22 -17.42 4.75
CA ALA A 609 -20.54 -17.36 4.10
C ALA A 609 -20.46 -16.74 2.70
N ALA A 610 -19.61 -15.71 2.50
CA ALA A 610 -19.38 -15.10 1.20
C ALA A 610 -18.60 -16.04 0.26
N GLN A 611 -17.59 -16.73 0.77
CA GLN A 611 -16.79 -17.68 0.00
C GLN A 611 -16.29 -18.83 0.89
N PRO A 612 -16.85 -20.05 0.77
CA PRO A 612 -16.52 -21.17 1.66
C PRO A 612 -15.05 -21.59 1.66
N ASP A 613 -14.34 -21.32 0.57
CA ASP A 613 -12.92 -21.65 0.43
C ASP A 613 -11.95 -20.57 0.89
N ALA A 614 -12.47 -19.38 1.24
CA ALA A 614 -11.69 -18.24 1.68
C ALA A 614 -10.95 -18.52 3.00
N ARG A 615 -9.74 -17.98 3.10
CA ARG A 615 -8.95 -17.99 4.34
C ARG A 615 -9.20 -16.72 5.12
N VAL A 616 -9.37 -16.87 6.43
CA VAL A 616 -9.38 -15.72 7.36
C VAL A 616 -8.06 -15.71 8.10
N ILE A 617 -7.35 -14.58 8.04
CA ILE A 617 -6.02 -14.43 8.64
C ILE A 617 -6.05 -13.25 9.61
N PHE A 618 -5.71 -13.46 10.87
CA PHE A 618 -5.45 -12.36 11.79
C PHE A 618 -3.95 -12.04 11.77
N THR A 619 -3.60 -10.84 11.33
CA THR A 619 -2.20 -10.43 11.19
C THR A 619 -1.80 -9.54 12.35
N GLY A 620 -0.75 -9.93 13.08
CA GLY A 620 -0.15 -9.10 14.12
C GLY A 620 1.19 -8.57 13.66
N HIS A 621 1.35 -7.24 13.61
CA HIS A 621 2.68 -6.66 13.40
C HIS A 621 3.37 -6.51 14.73
N VAL A 622 4.41 -7.30 14.93
CA VAL A 622 5.46 -6.93 15.87
C VAL A 622 6.29 -5.85 15.19
N VAL A 623 5.92 -4.59 15.45
CA VAL A 623 6.72 -3.45 15.06
C VAL A 623 7.96 -3.46 15.96
N LEU A 624 9.08 -3.96 15.44
CA LEU A 624 10.38 -3.99 16.14
C LEU A 624 10.95 -2.58 16.43
N SER A 625 10.22 -1.52 16.08
CA SER A 625 10.60 -0.12 16.24
C SER A 625 9.81 0.65 17.29
N ASP A 626 8.75 0.09 17.87
CA ASP A 626 8.09 0.75 19.00
C ASP A 626 8.81 0.33 20.29
N ASP A 627 9.57 1.26 20.87
CA ASP A 627 10.26 1.18 22.17
C ASP A 627 9.30 0.94 23.37
N SER A 628 8.06 0.51 23.13
CA SER A 628 7.20 0.01 24.18
C SER A 628 7.75 -1.32 24.71
N GLU A 629 8.15 -1.34 25.99
CA GLU A 629 8.55 -2.55 26.74
C GLU A 629 7.75 -3.83 26.39
N PRO A 630 6.42 -3.80 26.17
CA PRO A 630 5.66 -5.01 25.83
C PRO A 630 5.99 -5.64 24.47
N ALA A 631 6.39 -4.88 23.43
CA ALA A 631 6.69 -5.44 22.11
C ALA A 631 8.05 -6.18 22.11
N ALA A 632 9.06 -5.61 22.75
CA ALA A 632 10.35 -6.26 22.95
C ALA A 632 10.21 -7.51 23.84
N ALA A 633 9.44 -7.42 24.93
CA ALA A 633 9.17 -8.57 25.81
C ALA A 633 8.40 -9.69 25.09
N LEU A 634 7.47 -9.36 24.20
CA LEU A 634 6.74 -10.35 23.38
C LEU A 634 7.69 -11.07 22.41
N VAL A 635 8.57 -10.32 21.74
CA VAL A 635 9.58 -10.88 20.83
C VAL A 635 10.56 -11.75 21.58
N ASP A 636 11.04 -11.29 22.74
CA ASP A 636 11.97 -12.04 23.56
C ASP A 636 11.31 -13.27 24.17
N ALA A 637 10.03 -13.20 24.55
CA ALA A 637 9.24 -14.37 24.99
C ALA A 637 9.13 -15.40 23.86
N VAL A 638 8.72 -14.98 22.66
CA VAL A 638 8.63 -15.86 21.47
C VAL A 638 10.00 -16.46 21.13
N ARG A 639 11.07 -15.66 21.15
CA ARG A 639 12.45 -16.12 20.91
C ARG A 639 12.97 -17.06 21.98
N SER A 640 12.54 -16.87 23.23
CA SER A 640 12.94 -17.68 24.38
C SER A 640 12.03 -18.91 24.58
N GLY A 641 11.06 -19.14 23.70
CA GLY A 641 10.11 -20.26 23.81
C GLY A 641 9.08 -20.10 24.95
N ILE A 642 8.96 -18.91 25.54
CA ILE A 642 7.96 -18.61 26.56
C ILE A 642 6.64 -18.25 25.86
N SER A 643 5.56 -18.92 26.24
CA SER A 643 4.25 -18.68 25.63
C SER A 643 3.78 -17.24 25.86
N PRO A 644 3.45 -16.49 24.80
CA PRO A 644 2.94 -15.12 24.91
C PRO A 644 1.47 -15.06 25.36
N ALA A 645 0.83 -16.22 25.61
CA ALA A 645 -0.61 -16.33 25.85
C ALA A 645 -1.14 -15.40 26.95
N ARG A 646 -0.38 -15.18 28.03
CA ARG A 646 -0.82 -14.27 29.11
C ARG A 646 -0.89 -12.81 28.65
N SER A 647 0.12 -12.32 27.94
CA SER A 647 0.17 -10.95 27.43
C SER A 647 -0.85 -10.70 26.33
N LEU A 648 -1.13 -11.73 25.52
CA LEU A 648 -2.18 -11.71 24.50
C LEU A 648 -3.58 -11.70 25.14
N ALA A 649 -3.82 -12.51 26.17
CA ALA A 649 -5.11 -12.54 26.87
C ALA A 649 -5.45 -11.19 27.53
N GLU A 650 -4.44 -10.45 28.02
CA GLU A 650 -4.64 -9.10 28.55
C GLU A 650 -5.09 -8.08 27.48
N GLN A 651 -4.73 -8.33 26.22
CA GLN A 651 -5.21 -7.62 25.02
C GLN A 651 -6.54 -8.20 24.49
N GLY A 652 -7.13 -9.15 25.22
CA GLY A 652 -8.36 -9.86 24.85
C GLY A 652 -8.16 -10.87 23.71
N LEU A 653 -6.93 -11.29 23.43
CA LEU A 653 -6.61 -12.31 22.45
C LEU A 653 -6.35 -13.65 23.14
N ASP A 654 -7.28 -14.58 23.02
CA ASP A 654 -7.13 -15.96 23.49
C ASP A 654 -7.48 -16.93 22.36
N PHE A 655 -6.44 -17.40 21.66
CA PHE A 655 -6.57 -18.33 20.54
C PHE A 655 -6.86 -19.78 20.96
N SER A 656 -7.00 -20.05 22.26
CA SER A 656 -7.49 -21.35 22.75
C SER A 656 -9.01 -21.42 22.82
N LEU A 657 -9.69 -20.27 22.79
CA LEU A 657 -11.14 -20.21 22.69
C LEU A 657 -11.54 -20.63 21.27
N PRO A 658 -12.60 -21.46 21.14
CA PRO A 658 -13.07 -21.95 19.86
C PRO A 658 -13.56 -20.83 18.93
#